data_AF-A0A935FPH5-F1
#
_entry.id   AF-A0A935FPH5-F1
#
_cell.length_a   1.000
_cell.length_b   1.000
_cell.length_c   1.000
_cell.angle_alpha   90.00
_cell.angle_beta   90.00
_cell.angle_gamma   90.00
#
_symmetry.space_group_name_H-M   'P 1'
#
loop_
_entity.id
_entity.type
_entity.pdbx_description
1 polymer ?
#
loop_
_entity_poly.entity_id
_entity_poly.type
_entity_poly.pdbx_seq_one_letter_code
_entity_poly.pdbx_strand_id
1 'polypeptide(L)'
;MNPAAPRERAGSSASSIEAVCTDPEPTLPGPDAPDSAENPSAWDTQPMAVLAGVVAAAELETAPRHQLVAVATGDIVAEQDRGGSAPELAAPAAPAGPDAPSAAEPSTGLHAAVTEVPEGEGEVAPPPPAEESPAPAALDALERTYRAAGRTEALVEPLIGWAEGATSAAARMALLERLARLYAELGEHEKAAIVCQTIAAELPAPPVVEDAAPPAPRDAFELLADRLEHARGVAERIELHQQLATLWERDRGDTDRASDWLERALELDPRHGGAQEQLDELYRRAGRHYDRLRLLERRTELSTSAGARAALQLAIAALYEHELDDPVQALAAYQQAHASAPDDPAALQPLLLLAERLGDARSAALALEALIRATTASAARAALWHRLGVVQREQLDDAVRAEACWIEALELEPARQPTLDLVLGLFETRGDWGKALGLLQRAEGACRELRERQGLLRRIGEVAARELGDGATAIAAWSALLDLDADDEQAADALIELLWEQHDHPRLLSVLGLRLRRSAGLAAPRLLELHARAAQASAALDRLDQAATHCQQALALDPRHLPTLALRADVLRRGQQWLAAAEAYEQLTRQGESLPRAQLLAALLQLGDCARQADRPRLAITALGRAVALDEQQWDAWLALAELQGEAGEWEAVVRAKRALLVPAGKEAQAALWREIGDLHWRRLQQTEAAEEAFRQALALRPDDRAALQRLLELCSETDQWREAIDLCRKMAELEQKPELQAKYHHAAAVMARDKLDDAALAIRLFNDTLDADPQQLQAFSAIDELCTRQRDWKQLELNYARMIQRLPAEAAPALRTSLWHNLGEVLRTRRRDFEAAIAAFEAADRLDPGDRARAEMLAELYYLCGPEYRPRAITLLQRLLQADPGRAELLHQLHRLQLEGECYDQAWCLAATLAHSRQATPEELKHFRRYRPRKLARARARLSDEVWQRELHHPLQDPRISAVFAIVAPVVATTTARPHAAFGLKRAQRQHLPDDSQPITEVFGYLTGVLSVAEADLFLQPDQPLALLLAHTSEAPSFVAGALLLDGRSELELSFILARQLAFLRPALFLRNALNAPSQLLAVLLAVRDLFAAGADVPRDLARQVTQLAKALRRHLHPAQLEQLGGLVPQLPWESLDILAWWNACELTADRVGLLLCGDLELAATTLAADPGAGAFSLDERIAQLGEFMVSESCFRLRELLGLTIEAQGA
;
A
#
# COMPACT_ATOMS: atom_id res chain seq x y z
N MET A 1 64.62 -2.74 15.42
CA MET A 1 63.74 -1.87 14.59
C MET A 1 62.61 -2.73 14.03
N ASN A 2 61.44 -2.15 13.78
CA ASN A 2 60.16 -2.89 13.77
C ASN A 2 59.76 -3.53 12.42
N PRO A 3 58.76 -4.46 12.41
CA PRO A 3 58.60 -5.48 11.36
C PRO A 3 57.16 -5.57 10.75
N ALA A 4 56.89 -6.71 10.08
CA ALA A 4 55.58 -7.28 9.66
C ALA A 4 54.84 -6.59 8.48
N ALA A 5 54.15 -7.24 7.52
CA ALA A 5 53.48 -8.57 7.39
C ALA A 5 52.08 -8.68 8.08
N PRO A 6 51.17 -9.61 7.67
CA PRO A 6 50.80 -10.06 6.30
C PRO A 6 49.29 -10.43 6.09
N ARG A 7 48.90 -10.73 4.83
CA ARG A 7 47.96 -11.81 4.38
C ARG A 7 46.44 -11.86 4.79
N GLU A 8 45.72 -12.72 4.05
CA GLU A 8 44.40 -13.38 4.34
C GLU A 8 43.11 -12.54 4.08
N ARG A 9 41.94 -13.10 3.71
CA ARG A 9 41.53 -14.42 3.15
C ARG A 9 40.16 -14.31 2.43
N ALA A 10 39.65 -15.40 1.86
CA ALA A 10 38.26 -15.55 1.41
C ALA A 10 37.59 -16.83 1.97
N GLY A 11 36.26 -16.78 2.12
CA GLY A 11 35.36 -17.85 2.60
C GLY A 11 34.11 -17.22 3.23
N SER A 12 32.86 -17.53 2.86
CA SER A 12 32.11 -18.81 2.94
C SER A 12 31.87 -19.25 4.39
N SER A 13 30.65 -19.60 4.85
CA SER A 13 29.35 -19.74 4.18
C SER A 13 28.24 -20.11 5.19
N ALA A 14 26.96 -19.99 4.81
CA ALA A 14 25.78 -20.65 5.42
C ALA A 14 25.40 -20.21 6.86
N SER A 15 24.14 -20.32 7.32
CA SER A 15 22.85 -20.58 6.63
C SER A 15 21.64 -20.27 7.53
N SER A 16 20.53 -19.82 6.92
CA SER A 16 19.11 -20.07 7.28
C SER A 16 18.59 -19.86 8.71
N ILE A 17 17.46 -19.13 8.84
CA ILE A 17 16.13 -19.67 9.22
C ILE A 17 15.04 -18.57 9.06
N GLU A 18 13.78 -19.03 9.02
CA GLU A 18 12.46 -18.39 8.85
C GLU A 18 12.18 -17.13 9.72
N ALA A 19 11.10 -16.33 9.60
CA ALA A 19 9.80 -16.40 8.89
C ALA A 19 9.39 -14.98 8.37
N VAL A 20 8.50 -14.73 7.41
CA VAL A 20 7.00 -14.85 7.33
C VAL A 20 6.23 -14.12 8.46
N CYS A 21 5.15 -13.40 8.09
CA CYS A 21 4.23 -12.58 8.92
C CYS A 21 4.81 -11.23 9.44
N THR A 22 4.05 -10.14 9.66
CA THR A 22 2.66 -9.72 9.31
C THR A 22 2.49 -8.20 9.58
N ASP A 23 1.67 -7.48 8.81
CA ASP A 23 1.00 -6.22 9.24
C ASP A 23 -0.05 -6.52 10.36
N PRO A 24 -0.55 -5.58 11.20
CA PRO A 24 -0.63 -4.12 10.95
C PRO A 24 -0.45 -3.17 12.18
N GLU A 25 -0.61 -1.85 11.93
CA GLU A 25 -1.19 -0.84 12.86
C GLU A 25 -0.38 -0.46 14.15
N PRO A 26 -0.77 0.58 14.95
CA PRO A 26 -2.00 1.40 14.93
C PRO A 26 -1.84 2.93 14.82
N THR A 27 -2.93 3.62 14.49
CA THR A 27 -3.05 5.10 14.52
C THR A 27 -4.37 5.58 15.14
N LEU A 28 -4.32 6.14 16.36
CA LEU A 28 -5.41 6.86 17.06
C LEU A 28 -4.79 7.79 18.14
N PRO A 29 -5.49 8.83 18.63
CA PRO A 29 -6.35 9.78 17.94
C PRO A 29 -6.00 11.26 18.28
N GLY A 30 -6.60 12.24 17.59
CA GLY A 30 -6.50 13.68 17.90
C GLY A 30 -7.88 14.38 17.85
N PRO A 31 -8.18 15.37 18.72
CA PRO A 31 -9.56 15.85 18.95
C PRO A 31 -9.99 17.09 18.14
N ASP A 32 -11.28 17.42 18.24
CA ASP A 32 -11.99 18.45 17.46
C ASP A 32 -11.69 19.92 17.82
N ALA A 33 -11.69 20.78 16.77
CA ALA A 33 -12.38 22.10 16.64
C ALA A 33 -12.09 23.26 17.63
N PRO A 34 -12.37 24.55 17.30
CA PRO A 34 -13.17 25.05 16.15
C PRO A 34 -12.57 26.24 15.34
N ASP A 35 -13.26 26.55 14.23
CA ASP A 35 -13.38 27.82 13.49
C ASP A 35 -12.39 28.98 13.76
N SER A 36 -11.65 29.41 12.74
CA SER A 36 -12.15 30.45 11.81
C SER A 36 -11.15 30.95 10.75
N ALA A 37 -11.70 31.24 9.56
CA ALA A 37 -11.18 32.15 8.52
C ALA A 37 -9.92 31.79 7.69
N GLU A 38 -9.88 32.43 6.51
CA GLU A 38 -8.80 32.59 5.51
C GLU A 38 -8.27 31.34 4.78
N ASN A 39 -8.56 31.30 3.47
CA ASN A 39 -8.32 30.21 2.53
C ASN A 39 -7.14 30.56 1.58
N PRO A 40 -5.98 29.90 1.65
CA PRO A 40 -4.88 30.07 0.71
C PRO A 40 -5.01 29.10 -0.48
N SER A 41 -5.11 29.66 -1.69
CA SER A 41 -5.40 28.89 -2.90
C SER A 41 -4.17 28.30 -3.60
N ALA A 42 -4.29 27.03 -4.01
CA ALA A 42 -3.66 26.38 -5.16
C ALA A 42 -2.33 26.97 -5.70
N TRP A 43 -1.21 26.44 -5.24
CA TRP A 43 0.14 26.68 -5.81
C TRP A 43 0.70 25.47 -6.56
N ASP A 44 -0.04 25.02 -7.57
CA ASP A 44 0.53 24.24 -8.67
C ASP A 44 0.11 24.88 -9.99
N THR A 45 0.95 24.80 -11.02
CA THR A 45 0.76 25.38 -12.37
C THR A 45 0.85 26.92 -12.56
N GLN A 46 1.93 27.58 -12.10
CA GLN A 46 2.31 28.91 -12.62
C GLN A 46 3.77 29.06 -13.14
N PRO A 47 4.10 28.55 -14.35
CA PRO A 47 5.26 28.99 -15.13
C PRO A 47 4.98 30.21 -16.03
N MET A 48 3.70 30.57 -16.22
CA MET A 48 3.26 31.40 -17.35
C MET A 48 3.31 32.93 -17.14
N ALA A 49 3.47 33.42 -15.91
CA ALA A 49 3.30 34.84 -15.60
C ALA A 49 4.35 35.77 -16.25
N VAL A 50 5.61 35.31 -16.36
CA VAL A 50 6.73 36.12 -16.88
C VAL A 50 6.53 36.49 -18.36
N LEU A 51 6.02 35.55 -19.16
CA LEU A 51 5.79 35.75 -20.59
C LEU A 51 4.70 36.80 -20.88
N ALA A 52 3.71 36.93 -19.99
CA ALA A 52 2.65 37.92 -20.15
C ALA A 52 3.17 39.37 -20.03
N GLY A 53 4.13 39.62 -19.13
CA GLY A 53 4.66 40.97 -18.87
C GLY A 53 5.37 41.61 -20.08
N VAL A 54 5.99 40.79 -20.95
CA VAL A 54 6.70 41.27 -22.15
C VAL A 54 5.77 41.45 -23.35
N VAL A 55 4.65 40.73 -23.40
CA VAL A 55 3.70 40.71 -24.54
C VAL A 55 2.57 41.74 -24.41
N ALA A 56 2.18 42.11 -23.18
CA ALA A 56 0.96 42.90 -22.89
C ALA A 56 0.94 44.36 -23.41
N ALA A 57 1.94 44.81 -24.18
CA ALA A 57 2.05 46.17 -24.69
C ALA A 57 1.43 46.39 -26.10
N ALA A 58 0.97 45.33 -26.78
CA ALA A 58 0.60 45.40 -28.21
C ALA A 58 -0.90 45.15 -28.54
N GLU A 59 -1.68 44.53 -27.65
CA GLU A 59 -3.04 44.06 -27.98
C GLU A 59 -4.16 45.02 -27.53
N LEU A 60 -4.22 46.21 -28.16
CA LEU A 60 -5.37 47.12 -28.05
C LEU A 60 -5.67 47.81 -29.39
N GLU A 61 -6.32 47.10 -30.33
CA GLU A 61 -7.45 47.64 -31.13
C GLU A 61 -8.12 46.59 -32.03
N THR A 62 -9.35 46.89 -32.46
CA THR A 62 -10.20 46.17 -33.44
C THR A 62 -10.77 44.79 -33.08
N ALA A 63 -12.09 44.77 -32.83
CA ALA A 63 -12.99 43.65 -33.15
C ALA A 63 -14.01 44.15 -34.20
N PRO A 64 -14.67 43.27 -34.99
CA PRO A 64 -16.09 43.05 -34.67
C PRO A 64 -16.70 41.67 -35.01
N ARG A 65 -17.51 41.18 -34.06
CA ARG A 65 -18.81 40.47 -34.19
C ARG A 65 -19.17 39.72 -35.49
N HIS A 66 -19.57 38.45 -35.33
CA HIS A 66 -20.95 38.04 -35.64
C HIS A 66 -21.49 36.97 -34.66
N GLN A 67 -22.69 36.43 -34.92
CA GLN A 67 -23.71 36.24 -33.87
C GLN A 67 -24.87 35.28 -34.30
N LEU A 68 -25.75 34.88 -33.36
CA LEU A 68 -26.93 33.97 -33.47
C LEU A 68 -26.56 32.45 -33.40
N VAL A 69 -27.39 31.47 -33.00
CA VAL A 69 -28.70 31.29 -32.30
C VAL A 69 -28.69 29.81 -31.79
N ALA A 70 -29.14 29.35 -30.61
CA ALA A 70 -30.28 29.59 -29.69
C ALA A 70 -31.50 28.66 -29.91
N VAL A 71 -32.33 28.44 -28.86
CA VAL A 71 -33.49 27.49 -28.70
C VAL A 71 -33.12 26.05 -28.25
N ALA A 72 -33.92 25.32 -27.45
CA ALA A 72 -34.47 25.53 -26.09
C ALA A 72 -35.41 24.37 -25.65
N THR A 73 -35.39 24.01 -24.35
CA THR A 73 -36.49 23.48 -23.49
C THR A 73 -37.32 22.22 -23.86
N GLY A 74 -37.60 21.37 -22.86
CA GLY A 74 -38.70 20.38 -22.91
C GLY A 74 -38.69 19.32 -21.80
N ASP A 75 -39.36 19.57 -20.66
CA ASP A 75 -39.69 18.56 -19.65
C ASP A 75 -40.91 17.69 -20.05
N ILE A 76 -41.14 16.54 -19.37
CA ILE A 76 -42.39 16.19 -18.64
C ILE A 76 -42.41 14.71 -18.15
N VAL A 77 -42.62 14.55 -16.82
CA VAL A 77 -43.51 13.62 -16.06
C VAL A 77 -44.08 12.40 -16.84
N ALA A 78 -44.05 11.15 -16.36
CA ALA A 78 -44.76 10.61 -15.17
C ALA A 78 -44.31 9.14 -14.85
N GLU A 79 -44.78 8.38 -13.84
CA GLU A 79 -45.85 8.52 -12.83
C GLU A 79 -45.66 7.51 -11.66
N GLN A 80 -46.15 7.81 -10.44
CA GLN A 80 -46.81 6.91 -9.43
C GLN A 80 -46.20 5.53 -9.01
N ASP A 81 -46.31 5.00 -7.77
CA ASP A 81 -46.93 5.36 -6.46
C ASP A 81 -46.40 4.34 -5.38
N ARG A 82 -46.83 4.13 -4.11
CA ARG A 82 -47.89 4.63 -3.23
C ARG A 82 -47.58 4.41 -1.72
N GLY A 83 -47.69 5.47 -0.90
CA GLY A 83 -47.86 5.41 0.57
C GLY A 83 -46.60 5.08 1.41
N GLY A 84 -46.40 5.60 2.63
CA GLY A 84 -47.30 6.36 3.51
C GLY A 84 -47.76 5.50 4.71
N SER A 85 -47.64 5.89 5.98
CA SER A 85 -47.20 7.19 6.56
C SER A 85 -46.61 7.02 7.98
N ALA A 86 -45.93 8.05 8.49
CA ALA A 86 -45.48 8.22 9.88
C ALA A 86 -46.66 8.58 10.83
N PRO A 87 -46.52 8.90 12.15
CA PRO A 87 -45.30 9.09 12.98
C PRO A 87 -45.41 8.39 14.38
N GLU A 88 -44.72 8.68 15.50
CA GLU A 88 -43.66 9.65 15.92
C GLU A 88 -42.95 9.21 17.23
N LEU A 89 -41.95 10.00 17.67
CA LEU A 89 -41.54 10.30 19.07
C LEU A 89 -40.84 9.26 20.00
N ALA A 90 -39.75 9.78 20.59
CA ALA A 90 -39.21 9.57 21.96
C ALA A 90 -38.28 8.38 22.30
N ALA A 91 -37.34 8.69 23.19
CA ALA A 91 -36.33 7.83 23.86
C ALA A 91 -36.74 7.64 25.36
N PRO A 92 -35.93 7.13 26.33
CA PRO A 92 -34.51 6.70 26.26
C PRO A 92 -34.12 5.45 27.10
N ALA A 93 -32.81 5.15 27.10
CA ALA A 93 -32.00 4.59 28.21
C ALA A 93 -32.25 3.16 28.78
N ALA A 94 -31.15 2.58 29.28
CA ALA A 94 -31.08 1.43 30.21
C ALA A 94 -31.16 1.94 31.68
N PRO A 95 -31.15 1.12 32.78
CA PRO A 95 -30.29 -0.06 33.01
C PRO A 95 -30.84 -1.22 33.89
N ALA A 96 -30.00 -2.25 34.08
CA ALA A 96 -29.79 -3.11 35.27
C ALA A 96 -30.97 -3.75 36.05
N GLY A 97 -30.89 -5.06 36.31
CA GLY A 97 -31.63 -5.74 37.40
C GLY A 97 -31.74 -7.26 37.23
N PRO A 98 -31.82 -8.09 38.30
CA PRO A 98 -31.27 -9.45 38.26
C PRO A 98 -32.25 -10.59 38.64
N ASP A 99 -31.66 -11.74 39.01
CA ASP A 99 -32.18 -12.91 39.74
C ASP A 99 -32.86 -14.07 38.97
N ALA A 100 -32.53 -15.28 39.44
CA ALA A 100 -33.14 -16.57 39.09
C ALA A 100 -34.06 -17.05 40.23
N PRO A 101 -34.77 -18.21 40.11
CA PRO A 101 -34.25 -19.38 40.84
C PRO A 101 -34.64 -20.81 40.34
N SER A 102 -33.82 -21.79 40.76
CA SER A 102 -34.20 -23.12 41.31
C SER A 102 -34.78 -24.29 40.46
N ALA A 103 -33.98 -25.37 40.37
CA ALA A 103 -34.31 -26.83 40.41
C ALA A 103 -35.24 -27.45 39.32
N ALA A 104 -34.96 -28.62 38.70
CA ALA A 104 -34.56 -29.90 39.32
C ALA A 104 -33.96 -30.93 38.33
N GLU A 105 -33.37 -32.01 38.88
CA GLU A 105 -32.83 -33.22 38.21
C GLU A 105 -33.93 -34.30 37.92
N PRO A 106 -33.68 -35.54 37.36
CA PRO A 106 -32.40 -36.26 37.17
C PRO A 106 -32.20 -37.20 35.93
N SER A 107 -30.94 -37.71 35.81
CA SER A 107 -30.56 -39.03 35.24
C SER A 107 -30.61 -39.20 33.69
N THR A 108 -29.82 -40.05 33.00
CA THR A 108 -28.77 -41.05 33.35
C THR A 108 -27.66 -41.04 32.27
N GLY A 109 -26.45 -41.55 32.57
CA GLY A 109 -25.42 -41.87 31.55
C GLY A 109 -24.05 -42.26 32.12
N LEU A 110 -23.49 -43.41 31.70
CA LEU A 110 -22.13 -43.89 32.05
C LEU A 110 -21.20 -43.75 30.80
N HIS A 111 -19.88 -43.92 30.80
CA HIS A 111 -18.93 -44.50 31.78
C HIS A 111 -17.47 -44.08 31.43
N ALA A 112 -16.55 -44.17 32.39
CA ALA A 112 -15.09 -44.40 32.23
C ALA A 112 -14.19 -43.27 31.64
N ALA A 113 -12.89 -43.14 32.00
CA ALA A 113 -12.15 -43.66 33.17
C ALA A 113 -10.75 -42.99 33.31
N VAL A 114 -10.14 -43.15 34.50
CA VAL A 114 -8.75 -42.82 34.90
C VAL A 114 -8.46 -41.32 35.13
N THR A 115 -7.65 -41.05 36.16
CA THR A 115 -7.46 -39.75 36.83
C THR A 115 -6.02 -39.55 37.27
N GLU A 116 -5.53 -38.31 37.23
CA GLU A 116 -4.33 -37.81 37.93
C GLU A 116 -4.65 -36.41 38.51
N VAL A 117 -3.69 -35.80 39.23
CA VAL A 117 -3.67 -34.40 39.74
C VAL A 117 -4.58 -34.15 40.97
N PRO A 118 -4.15 -33.37 41.99
CA PRO A 118 -2.79 -33.01 42.45
C PRO A 118 -2.52 -33.42 43.92
N GLU A 119 -1.29 -33.20 44.40
CA GLU A 119 -1.03 -33.01 45.84
C GLU A 119 -1.22 -31.53 46.22
N GLY A 120 -1.87 -31.30 47.35
CA GLY A 120 -2.11 -29.97 47.93
C GLY A 120 -2.47 -30.12 49.40
N GLU A 121 -2.06 -29.17 50.24
CA GLU A 121 -2.16 -29.28 51.70
C GLU A 121 -3.63 -29.35 52.17
N GLY A 122 -3.99 -30.45 52.84
CA GLY A 122 -5.33 -30.68 53.35
C GLY A 122 -5.30 -31.25 54.78
N GLU A 123 -6.15 -30.72 55.66
CA GLU A 123 -6.24 -31.17 57.04
C GLU A 123 -6.76 -32.61 57.12
N VAL A 124 -6.00 -33.50 57.78
CA VAL A 124 -6.50 -34.83 58.12
C VAL A 124 -7.51 -34.69 59.26
N ALA A 125 -8.79 -34.92 58.94
CA ALA A 125 -9.89 -34.89 59.90
C ALA A 125 -9.67 -35.90 61.05
N PRO A 126 -10.08 -35.56 62.30
CA PRO A 126 -9.90 -36.42 63.47
C PRO A 126 -10.63 -37.76 63.33
N PRO A 127 -10.19 -38.81 64.06
CA PRO A 127 -10.83 -40.12 64.00
C PRO A 127 -12.26 -40.07 64.57
N PRO A 128 -13.19 -40.91 64.08
CA PRO A 128 -14.56 -40.94 64.57
C PRO A 128 -14.62 -41.45 66.03
N PRO A 129 -15.62 -40.98 66.82
CA PRO A 129 -15.78 -41.39 68.23
C PRO A 129 -16.10 -42.89 68.37
N ALA A 130 -15.82 -43.43 69.56
CA ALA A 130 -15.64 -44.87 69.82
C ALA A 130 -16.90 -45.76 69.79
N GLU A 131 -18.03 -45.32 69.23
CA GLU A 131 -19.32 -46.01 69.39
C GLU A 131 -19.56 -47.18 68.42
N GLU A 132 -18.88 -47.25 67.27
CA GLU A 132 -18.82 -48.44 66.41
C GLU A 132 -17.39 -48.71 65.92
N SER A 133 -16.96 -49.98 65.97
CA SER A 133 -15.65 -50.41 65.43
C SER A 133 -15.71 -50.46 63.89
N PRO A 134 -14.80 -49.78 63.17
CA PRO A 134 -14.74 -49.84 61.72
C PRO A 134 -14.37 -51.24 61.22
N ALA A 135 -14.77 -51.57 59.99
CA ALA A 135 -14.40 -52.83 59.34
C ALA A 135 -12.87 -52.92 59.14
N PRO A 136 -12.24 -54.11 59.18
CA PRO A 136 -10.78 -54.25 59.16
C PRO A 136 -10.08 -53.56 57.98
N ALA A 137 -10.68 -53.58 56.79
CA ALA A 137 -10.13 -52.90 55.61
C ALA A 137 -10.18 -51.36 55.69
N ALA A 138 -11.13 -50.80 56.47
CA ALA A 138 -11.19 -49.38 56.75
C ALA A 138 -10.18 -48.99 57.84
N LEU A 139 -10.01 -49.84 58.87
CA LEU A 139 -8.96 -49.69 59.87
C LEU A 139 -7.55 -49.73 59.23
N ASP A 140 -7.29 -50.66 58.31
CA ASP A 140 -6.06 -50.72 57.51
C ASP A 140 -5.81 -49.45 56.68
N ALA A 141 -6.86 -48.83 56.15
CA ALA A 141 -6.74 -47.57 55.39
C ALA A 141 -6.44 -46.39 56.31
N LEU A 142 -7.08 -46.34 57.49
CA LEU A 142 -6.92 -45.27 58.49
C LEU A 142 -5.54 -45.35 59.16
N GLU A 143 -5.04 -46.57 59.46
CA GLU A 143 -3.65 -46.80 59.87
C GLU A 143 -2.64 -46.31 58.81
N ARG A 144 -2.92 -46.50 57.51
CA ARG A 144 -2.03 -46.03 56.43
C ARG A 144 -2.02 -44.52 56.29
N THR A 145 -3.17 -43.85 56.35
CA THR A 145 -3.22 -42.38 56.25
C THR A 145 -2.59 -41.71 57.47
N TYR A 146 -2.84 -42.22 58.68
CA TYR A 146 -2.24 -41.67 59.90
C TYR A 146 -0.73 -41.98 60.02
N ARG A 147 -0.25 -43.12 59.50
CA ARG A 147 1.19 -43.38 59.33
C ARG A 147 1.83 -42.46 58.30
N ALA A 148 1.20 -42.26 57.13
CA ALA A 148 1.70 -41.34 56.10
C ALA A 148 1.74 -39.87 56.58
N ALA A 149 0.79 -39.47 57.42
CA ALA A 149 0.74 -38.15 58.05
C ALA A 149 1.58 -38.01 59.34
N GLY A 150 2.31 -39.07 59.76
CA GLY A 150 3.17 -39.05 60.95
C GLY A 150 2.45 -38.88 62.30
N ARG A 151 1.16 -39.23 62.39
CA ARG A 151 0.30 -39.03 63.59
C ARG A 151 -0.24 -40.34 64.17
N THR A 152 0.59 -41.37 64.26
CA THR A 152 0.21 -42.71 64.75
C THR A 152 -0.36 -42.74 66.17
N GLU A 153 0.11 -41.86 67.05
CA GLU A 153 -0.36 -41.74 68.45
C GLU A 153 -1.87 -41.49 68.55
N ALA A 154 -2.45 -40.75 67.60
CA ALA A 154 -3.89 -40.43 67.57
C ALA A 154 -4.81 -41.64 67.34
N LEU A 155 -4.25 -42.82 67.03
CA LEU A 155 -4.98 -44.08 66.89
C LEU A 155 -5.16 -44.85 68.22
N VAL A 156 -4.42 -44.48 69.27
CA VAL A 156 -4.36 -45.25 70.52
C VAL A 156 -5.70 -45.23 71.27
N GLU A 157 -6.28 -44.07 71.54
CA GLU A 157 -7.60 -43.98 72.21
C GLU A 157 -8.73 -44.66 71.40
N PRO A 158 -8.88 -44.44 70.08
CA PRO A 158 -9.85 -45.18 69.27
C PRO A 158 -9.69 -46.70 69.34
N LEU A 159 -8.46 -47.22 69.26
CA LEU A 159 -8.20 -48.66 69.35
C LEU A 159 -8.52 -49.24 70.73
N ILE A 160 -8.30 -48.50 71.82
CA ILE A 160 -8.73 -48.90 73.16
C ILE A 160 -10.27 -48.95 73.22
N GLY A 161 -10.95 -47.88 72.82
CA GLY A 161 -12.42 -47.81 72.85
C GLY A 161 -13.08 -48.90 72.02
N TRP A 162 -12.57 -49.19 70.82
CA TRP A 162 -13.06 -50.28 69.98
C TRP A 162 -12.74 -51.68 70.56
N ALA A 163 -11.62 -51.86 71.27
CA ALA A 163 -11.29 -53.11 71.96
C ALA A 163 -12.11 -53.33 73.25
N GLU A 164 -12.59 -52.26 73.88
CA GLU A 164 -13.55 -52.34 74.99
C GLU A 164 -14.99 -52.56 74.51
N GLY A 165 -15.38 -51.96 73.39
CA GLY A 165 -16.70 -52.14 72.75
C GLY A 165 -16.85 -53.43 71.91
N ALA A 166 -15.79 -54.23 71.72
CA ALA A 166 -15.79 -55.38 70.83
C ALA A 166 -16.73 -56.52 71.29
N THR A 167 -17.84 -56.73 70.57
CA THR A 167 -18.88 -57.72 70.88
C THR A 167 -18.50 -59.19 70.67
N SER A 168 -17.28 -59.49 70.21
CA SER A 168 -16.77 -60.87 70.12
C SER A 168 -15.29 -60.95 70.52
N ALA A 169 -14.94 -62.00 71.27
CA ALA A 169 -13.56 -62.22 71.74
C ALA A 169 -12.55 -62.28 70.59
N ALA A 170 -12.92 -62.81 69.42
CA ALA A 170 -12.03 -62.87 68.25
C ALA A 170 -11.73 -61.46 67.66
N ALA A 171 -12.73 -60.57 67.63
CA ALA A 171 -12.53 -59.19 67.20
C ALA A 171 -11.75 -58.38 68.25
N ARG A 172 -12.06 -58.60 69.55
CA ARG A 172 -11.33 -58.03 70.68
C ARG A 172 -9.83 -58.39 70.63
N MET A 173 -9.53 -59.68 70.49
CA MET A 173 -8.18 -60.22 70.29
C MET A 173 -7.46 -59.55 69.12
N ALA A 174 -8.10 -59.41 67.95
CA ALA A 174 -7.49 -58.79 66.78
C ALA A 174 -7.18 -57.29 66.98
N LEU A 175 -8.01 -56.57 67.74
CA LEU A 175 -7.77 -55.16 68.11
C LEU A 175 -6.68 -55.03 69.19
N LEU A 176 -6.68 -55.90 70.20
CA LEU A 176 -5.63 -55.95 71.23
C LEU A 176 -4.26 -56.32 70.62
N GLU A 177 -4.21 -57.23 69.64
CA GLU A 177 -2.98 -57.53 68.91
C GLU A 177 -2.44 -56.33 68.12
N ARG A 178 -3.33 -55.51 67.51
CA ARG A 178 -2.93 -54.26 66.85
C ARG A 178 -2.46 -53.23 67.86
N LEU A 179 -3.19 -53.05 68.96
CA LEU A 179 -2.84 -52.13 70.05
C LEU A 179 -1.47 -52.48 70.68
N ALA A 180 -1.18 -53.76 70.91
CA ALA A 180 0.11 -54.22 71.40
C ALA A 180 1.26 -53.92 70.42
N ARG A 181 1.04 -54.08 69.11
CA ARG A 181 2.01 -53.72 68.07
C ARG A 181 2.21 -52.21 67.98
N LEU A 182 1.15 -51.41 68.09
CA LEU A 182 1.21 -49.95 68.03
C LEU A 182 1.94 -49.38 69.26
N TYR A 183 1.67 -49.89 70.47
CA TYR A 183 2.47 -49.55 71.65
C TYR A 183 3.94 -49.99 71.53
N ALA A 184 4.23 -51.11 70.87
CA ALA A 184 5.62 -51.52 70.60
C ALA A 184 6.32 -50.64 69.55
N GLU A 185 5.60 -50.14 68.54
CA GLU A 185 6.10 -49.16 67.56
C GLU A 185 6.34 -47.77 68.20
N LEU A 186 5.53 -47.37 69.18
CA LEU A 186 5.69 -46.13 69.96
C LEU A 186 6.71 -46.25 71.12
N GLY A 187 7.31 -47.42 71.34
CA GLY A 187 8.29 -47.66 72.41
C GLY A 187 7.70 -47.84 73.82
N GLU A 188 6.38 -47.82 73.98
CA GLU A 188 5.69 -48.01 75.27
C GLU A 188 5.59 -49.50 75.66
N HIS A 189 6.74 -50.16 75.76
CA HIS A 189 6.86 -51.61 75.94
C HIS A 189 6.15 -52.16 77.19
N GLU A 190 6.01 -51.38 78.26
CA GLU A 190 5.23 -51.77 79.45
C GLU A 190 3.73 -51.89 79.15
N LYS A 191 3.16 -50.95 78.39
CA LYS A 191 1.75 -51.01 77.96
C LYS A 191 1.53 -52.15 76.96
N ALA A 192 2.46 -52.34 76.02
CA ALA A 192 2.44 -53.50 75.13
C ALA A 192 2.46 -54.83 75.92
N ALA A 193 3.28 -54.94 76.97
CA ALA A 193 3.33 -56.12 77.83
C ALA A 193 2.02 -56.33 78.61
N ILE A 194 1.38 -55.28 79.12
CA ILE A 194 0.06 -55.36 79.76
C ILE A 194 -1.00 -55.87 78.76
N VAL A 195 -1.03 -55.37 77.52
CA VAL A 195 -1.96 -55.86 76.49
C VAL A 195 -1.67 -57.32 76.12
N CYS A 196 -0.41 -57.73 76.04
CA CYS A 196 -0.06 -59.14 75.86
C CYS A 196 -0.47 -60.03 77.04
N GLN A 197 -0.49 -59.51 78.28
CA GLN A 197 -1.02 -60.23 79.45
C GLN A 197 -2.55 -60.36 79.41
N THR A 198 -3.30 -59.34 78.96
CA THR A 198 -4.76 -59.48 78.80
C THR A 198 -5.12 -60.47 77.69
N ILE A 199 -4.36 -60.48 76.59
CA ILE A 199 -4.42 -61.53 75.54
C ILE A 199 -4.20 -62.93 76.14
N ALA A 200 -3.19 -63.11 76.98
CA ALA A 200 -2.91 -64.40 77.61
C ALA A 200 -4.00 -64.87 78.59
N ALA A 201 -4.79 -63.94 79.14
CA ALA A 201 -5.84 -64.23 80.12
C ALA A 201 -7.18 -64.67 79.49
N GLU A 202 -7.46 -64.36 78.22
CA GLU A 202 -8.68 -64.82 77.51
C GLU A 202 -8.55 -66.23 76.89
N LEU A 203 -7.42 -66.92 77.06
CA LEU A 203 -7.17 -68.28 76.55
C LEU A 203 -7.52 -69.38 77.57
N PRO A 204 -8.24 -70.45 77.18
CA PRO A 204 -8.67 -71.52 78.12
C PRO A 204 -7.59 -72.58 78.42
N ALA A 205 -7.36 -72.86 79.71
CA ALA A 205 -6.55 -73.97 80.26
C ALA A 205 -7.46 -75.13 80.78
N PRO A 206 -6.96 -76.34 81.17
CA PRO A 206 -6.26 -76.62 82.47
C PRO A 206 -5.27 -77.85 82.38
N PRO A 207 -4.91 -78.70 83.40
CA PRO A 207 -5.20 -78.76 84.87
C PRO A 207 -4.12 -79.25 85.92
N VAL A 208 -4.11 -78.64 87.14
CA VAL A 208 -3.99 -79.23 88.53
C VAL A 208 -2.60 -79.81 89.00
N VAL A 209 -2.08 -79.75 90.27
CA VAL A 209 -2.42 -80.37 91.62
C VAL A 209 -1.78 -79.62 92.86
N GLU A 210 -2.23 -79.88 94.10
CA GLU A 210 -1.95 -79.27 95.46
C GLU A 210 -1.34 -80.28 96.53
N ASP A 211 -0.95 -80.07 97.83
CA ASP A 211 -0.46 -79.00 98.78
C ASP A 211 -0.02 -79.65 100.17
N ALA A 212 0.57 -78.89 101.14
CA ALA A 212 0.34 -78.90 102.64
C ALA A 212 1.49 -79.09 103.72
N ALA A 213 1.63 -78.08 104.61
CA ALA A 213 1.82 -78.00 106.11
C ALA A 213 3.01 -78.60 107.00
N PRO A 214 3.37 -78.02 108.20
CA PRO A 214 4.54 -78.39 109.07
C PRO A 214 4.34 -78.50 110.65
N PRO A 215 5.40 -78.86 111.45
CA PRO A 215 5.59 -78.42 112.87
C PRO A 215 7.07 -78.10 113.32
N ALA A 216 7.34 -77.83 114.63
CA ALA A 216 8.50 -77.07 115.19
C ALA A 216 9.25 -77.75 116.40
N PRO A 217 10.16 -77.11 117.22
CA PRO A 217 11.36 -76.27 116.96
C PRO A 217 12.68 -76.68 117.72
N ARG A 218 13.84 -76.09 117.35
CA ARG A 218 15.12 -75.96 118.12
C ARG A 218 15.92 -74.72 117.65
N ASP A 219 17.03 -74.37 118.32
CA ASP A 219 17.78 -73.10 118.14
C ASP A 219 18.27 -72.82 116.71
N ALA A 220 18.03 -71.59 116.22
CA ALA A 220 18.15 -71.25 114.80
C ALA A 220 19.59 -71.19 114.26
N PHE A 221 20.57 -70.70 115.03
CA PHE A 221 21.96 -70.59 114.54
C PHE A 221 22.59 -71.98 114.32
N GLU A 222 22.44 -72.87 115.29
CA GLU A 222 22.91 -74.26 115.20
C GLU A 222 22.10 -75.02 114.14
N LEU A 223 20.78 -74.83 114.07
CA LEU A 223 19.94 -75.44 113.02
C LEU A 223 20.35 -75.02 111.60
N LEU A 224 20.69 -73.75 111.37
CA LEU A 224 21.14 -73.26 110.06
C LEU A 224 22.57 -73.75 109.73
N ALA A 225 23.44 -73.88 110.72
CA ALA A 225 24.78 -74.45 110.55
C ALA A 225 24.73 -75.98 110.28
N ASP A 226 23.99 -76.75 111.07
CA ASP A 226 23.73 -78.18 110.84
C ASP A 226 23.11 -78.40 109.46
N ARG A 227 22.11 -77.58 109.08
CA ARG A 227 21.54 -77.63 107.73
C ARG A 227 22.60 -77.31 106.67
N LEU A 228 23.50 -76.35 106.88
CA LEU A 228 24.53 -75.98 105.91
C LEU A 228 25.55 -77.12 105.70
N GLU A 229 25.91 -77.86 106.76
CA GLU A 229 26.78 -79.05 106.65
C GLU A 229 26.09 -80.22 105.94
N HIS A 230 24.77 -80.37 106.11
CA HIS A 230 24.00 -81.47 105.52
C HIS A 230 23.38 -81.15 104.15
N ALA A 231 23.30 -79.88 103.77
CA ALA A 231 22.71 -79.40 102.52
C ALA A 231 23.51 -79.87 101.29
N ARG A 232 22.84 -80.64 100.42
CA ARG A 232 23.47 -81.20 99.21
C ARG A 232 23.28 -80.33 97.96
N GLY A 233 22.33 -79.40 97.99
CA GLY A 233 22.09 -78.45 96.91
C GLY A 233 22.95 -77.20 97.05
N VAL A 234 23.57 -76.74 95.97
CA VAL A 234 24.33 -75.48 95.97
C VAL A 234 23.44 -74.29 96.31
N ALA A 235 22.21 -74.25 95.77
CA ALA A 235 21.22 -73.23 96.08
C ALA A 235 20.82 -73.19 97.57
N GLU A 236 20.55 -74.36 98.17
CA GLU A 236 20.25 -74.43 99.62
C GLU A 236 21.44 -73.94 100.45
N ARG A 237 22.68 -74.28 100.08
CA ARG A 237 23.87 -73.77 100.78
C ARG A 237 24.03 -72.26 100.64
N ILE A 238 23.73 -71.69 99.47
CA ILE A 238 23.74 -70.24 99.24
C ILE A 238 22.66 -69.54 100.09
N GLU A 239 21.43 -70.03 100.10
CA GLU A 239 20.35 -69.50 100.96
C GLU A 239 20.74 -69.55 102.45
N LEU A 240 21.30 -70.68 102.90
CA LEU A 240 21.75 -70.84 104.28
C LEU A 240 22.93 -69.93 104.62
N HIS A 241 23.88 -69.70 103.70
CA HIS A 241 24.94 -68.69 103.89
C HIS A 241 24.38 -67.27 104.00
N GLN A 242 23.38 -66.88 103.21
CA GLN A 242 22.71 -65.57 103.34
C GLN A 242 21.89 -65.46 104.63
N GLN A 243 21.19 -66.53 105.04
CA GLN A 243 20.46 -66.58 106.31
C GLN A 243 21.42 -66.49 107.50
N LEU A 244 22.59 -67.12 107.43
CA LEU A 244 23.64 -66.95 108.43
C LEU A 244 24.19 -65.52 108.43
N ALA A 245 24.52 -64.95 107.27
CA ALA A 245 25.05 -63.59 107.15
C ALA A 245 24.09 -62.54 107.75
N THR A 246 22.81 -62.58 107.37
CA THR A 246 21.79 -61.66 107.89
C THR A 246 21.52 -61.84 109.39
N LEU A 247 21.72 -63.05 109.94
CA LEU A 247 21.61 -63.32 111.38
C LEU A 247 22.87 -62.86 112.15
N TRP A 248 24.06 -62.93 111.53
CA TRP A 248 25.28 -62.29 112.07
C TRP A 248 25.23 -60.75 112.02
N GLU A 249 24.67 -60.15 110.96
CA GLU A 249 24.40 -58.71 110.90
C GLU A 249 23.37 -58.31 111.98
N ARG A 250 22.18 -58.90 111.97
CA ARG A 250 21.03 -58.47 112.80
C ARG A 250 21.20 -58.76 114.29
N ASP A 251 21.63 -59.98 114.65
CA ASP A 251 21.61 -60.43 116.06
C ASP A 251 22.97 -60.26 116.75
N ARG A 252 24.03 -59.89 116.01
CA ARG A 252 25.39 -59.72 116.55
C ARG A 252 26.14 -58.46 116.09
N GLY A 253 25.72 -57.79 115.02
CA GLY A 253 26.40 -56.60 114.49
C GLY A 253 27.82 -56.87 113.94
N ASP A 254 28.19 -58.13 113.75
CA ASP A 254 29.52 -58.52 113.29
C ASP A 254 29.56 -58.48 111.75
N THR A 255 29.73 -57.26 111.22
CA THR A 255 29.78 -57.00 109.76
C THR A 255 30.87 -57.82 109.09
N ASP A 256 32.03 -57.99 109.72
CA ASP A 256 33.16 -58.78 109.23
C ASP A 256 32.75 -60.22 108.97
N ARG A 257 32.15 -60.90 109.97
CA ARG A 257 31.65 -62.27 109.79
C ARG A 257 30.47 -62.36 108.82
N ALA A 258 29.60 -61.35 108.79
CA ALA A 258 28.50 -61.32 107.83
C ALA A 258 29.03 -61.21 106.38
N SER A 259 30.05 -60.39 106.11
CA SER A 259 30.75 -60.39 104.82
C SER A 259 31.44 -61.73 104.54
N ASP A 260 32.13 -62.32 105.52
CA ASP A 260 32.79 -63.63 105.45
C ASP A 260 31.81 -64.76 105.01
N TRP A 261 30.52 -64.66 105.36
CA TRP A 261 29.47 -65.61 104.93
C TRP A 261 28.91 -65.31 103.54
N LEU A 262 28.76 -64.04 103.17
CA LEU A 262 28.34 -63.63 101.82
C LEU A 262 29.42 -63.88 100.77
N GLU A 263 30.69 -63.67 101.12
CA GLU A 263 31.84 -64.03 100.28
C GLU A 263 31.85 -65.54 100.00
N ARG A 264 31.60 -66.40 101.01
CA ARG A 264 31.44 -67.85 100.81
C ARG A 264 30.21 -68.22 99.95
N ALA A 265 29.13 -67.45 99.99
CA ALA A 265 28.03 -67.61 99.03
C ALA A 265 28.48 -67.27 97.59
N LEU A 266 29.31 -66.25 97.43
CA LEU A 266 29.89 -65.81 96.14
C LEU A 266 31.12 -66.62 95.68
N GLU A 267 31.64 -67.52 96.52
CA GLU A 267 32.55 -68.61 96.12
C GLU A 267 31.76 -69.77 95.48
N LEU A 268 30.53 -70.03 95.94
CA LEU A 268 29.64 -71.06 95.40
C LEU A 268 28.95 -70.64 94.11
N ASP A 269 28.43 -69.41 94.04
CA ASP A 269 28.00 -68.77 92.79
C ASP A 269 28.40 -67.28 92.78
N PRO A 270 29.46 -66.91 92.04
CA PRO A 270 29.88 -65.51 91.87
C PRO A 270 28.81 -64.57 91.31
N ARG A 271 27.74 -65.09 90.68
CA ARG A 271 26.65 -64.32 90.08
C ARG A 271 25.39 -64.23 90.93
N HIS A 272 25.37 -64.77 92.15
CA HIS A 272 24.18 -64.73 93.00
C HIS A 272 23.86 -63.32 93.50
N GLY A 273 22.99 -62.61 92.76
CA GLY A 273 22.69 -61.19 92.96
C GLY A 273 22.29 -60.84 94.39
N GLY A 274 21.47 -61.66 95.05
CA GLY A 274 21.04 -61.43 96.43
C GLY A 274 22.19 -61.38 97.45
N ALA A 275 23.26 -62.15 97.25
CA ALA A 275 24.46 -62.05 98.10
C ALA A 275 25.34 -60.87 97.71
N GLN A 276 25.44 -60.54 96.41
CA GLN A 276 26.17 -59.35 95.95
C GLN A 276 25.56 -58.03 96.49
N GLU A 277 24.24 -57.94 96.53
CA GLU A 277 23.51 -56.74 97.00
C GLU A 277 23.59 -56.59 98.52
N GLN A 278 23.42 -57.69 99.26
CA GLN A 278 23.65 -57.71 100.71
C GLN A 278 25.09 -57.31 101.06
N LEU A 279 26.07 -57.71 100.25
CA LEU A 279 27.48 -57.41 100.49
C LEU A 279 27.86 -55.95 100.13
N ASP A 280 27.31 -55.36 99.04
CA ASP A 280 27.52 -53.93 98.74
C ASP A 280 26.89 -53.04 99.82
N GLU A 281 25.67 -53.34 100.26
CA GLU A 281 24.99 -52.62 101.34
C GLU A 281 25.80 -52.71 102.65
N LEU A 282 26.30 -53.91 102.99
CA LEU A 282 27.14 -54.13 104.17
C LEU A 282 28.45 -53.35 104.08
N TYR A 283 29.21 -53.47 102.99
CA TYR A 283 30.48 -52.75 102.83
C TYR A 283 30.26 -51.22 102.83
N ARG A 284 29.15 -50.72 102.26
CA ARG A 284 28.76 -49.31 102.28
C ARG A 284 28.49 -48.82 103.71
N ARG A 285 27.70 -49.57 104.49
CA ARG A 285 27.44 -49.28 105.92
C ARG A 285 28.71 -49.33 106.78
N ALA A 286 29.62 -50.25 106.46
CA ALA A 286 30.87 -50.46 107.19
C ALA A 286 31.99 -49.48 106.80
N GLY A 287 31.78 -48.56 105.84
CA GLY A 287 32.83 -47.65 105.34
C GLY A 287 33.98 -48.37 104.62
N ARG A 288 33.75 -49.59 104.12
CA ARG A 288 34.77 -50.42 103.45
C ARG A 288 34.85 -50.08 101.97
N HIS A 289 35.16 -48.82 101.66
CA HIS A 289 35.10 -48.26 100.31
C HIS A 289 35.96 -49.05 99.29
N TYR A 290 37.14 -49.55 99.69
CA TYR A 290 38.00 -50.37 98.82
C TYR A 290 37.49 -51.80 98.57
N ASP A 291 36.82 -52.42 99.55
CA ASP A 291 36.23 -53.76 99.37
C ASP A 291 34.92 -53.66 98.57
N ARG A 292 34.16 -52.58 98.79
CA ARG A 292 33.02 -52.18 97.97
C ARG A 292 33.42 -51.91 96.51
N LEU A 293 34.50 -51.17 96.28
CA LEU A 293 35.08 -50.94 94.96
C LEU A 293 35.37 -52.27 94.25
N ARG A 294 36.14 -53.16 94.88
CA ARG A 294 36.47 -54.49 94.33
C ARG A 294 35.24 -55.34 94.04
N LEU A 295 34.22 -55.27 94.88
CA LEU A 295 32.94 -55.92 94.64
C LEU A 295 32.25 -55.35 93.39
N LEU A 296 32.15 -54.03 93.27
CA LEU A 296 31.52 -53.39 92.11
C LEU A 296 32.31 -53.63 90.80
N GLU A 297 33.65 -53.62 90.85
CA GLU A 297 34.53 -54.00 89.75
C GLU A 297 34.26 -55.45 89.32
N ARG A 298 34.30 -56.41 90.25
CA ARG A 298 34.00 -57.84 89.98
C ARG A 298 32.57 -58.05 89.48
N ARG A 299 31.59 -57.29 89.99
CA ARG A 299 30.21 -57.30 89.46
C ARG A 299 30.15 -56.78 88.02
N THR A 300 30.96 -55.79 87.68
CA THR A 300 31.04 -55.21 86.33
C THR A 300 31.68 -56.19 85.35
N GLU A 301 32.75 -56.90 85.73
CA GLU A 301 33.37 -57.97 84.94
C GLU A 301 32.41 -59.15 84.68
N LEU A 302 31.61 -59.53 85.69
CA LEU A 302 30.68 -60.66 85.60
C LEU A 302 29.39 -60.35 84.84
N SER A 303 29.05 -59.06 84.68
CA SER A 303 27.79 -58.57 84.12
C SER A 303 27.78 -58.57 82.59
N THR A 304 26.77 -59.21 82.01
CA THR A 304 26.62 -59.34 80.55
C THR A 304 25.85 -58.20 79.90
N SER A 305 25.02 -57.45 80.64
CA SER A 305 24.23 -56.36 80.06
C SER A 305 24.98 -55.02 80.09
N ALA A 306 24.81 -54.23 79.02
CA ALA A 306 25.48 -52.94 78.89
C ALA A 306 24.98 -51.93 79.94
N GLY A 307 23.65 -51.85 80.14
CA GLY A 307 23.04 -50.97 81.15
C GLY A 307 23.41 -51.31 82.60
N ALA A 308 23.51 -52.60 82.98
CA ALA A 308 23.95 -52.95 84.33
C ALA A 308 25.45 -52.66 84.55
N ARG A 309 26.30 -52.83 83.52
CA ARG A 309 27.70 -52.38 83.59
C ARG A 309 27.79 -50.86 83.71
N ALA A 310 26.96 -50.10 83.00
CA ALA A 310 26.89 -48.64 83.14
C ALA A 310 26.48 -48.23 84.57
N ALA A 311 25.38 -48.78 85.10
CA ALA A 311 24.91 -48.46 86.46
C ALA A 311 25.93 -48.82 87.56
N LEU A 312 26.65 -49.95 87.42
CA LEU A 312 27.74 -50.30 88.33
C LEU A 312 28.93 -49.35 88.19
N GLN A 313 29.31 -48.95 86.97
CA GLN A 313 30.35 -47.95 86.73
C GLN A 313 29.97 -46.55 87.26
N LEU A 314 28.69 -46.17 87.27
CA LEU A 314 28.22 -44.94 87.94
C LEU A 314 28.34 -45.05 89.47
N ALA A 315 28.06 -46.22 90.05
CA ALA A 315 28.29 -46.45 91.47
C ALA A 315 29.79 -46.40 91.83
N ILE A 316 30.67 -46.92 90.97
CA ILE A 316 32.14 -46.82 91.10
C ILE A 316 32.59 -45.35 90.95
N ALA A 317 32.04 -44.61 89.99
CA ALA A 317 32.41 -43.22 89.76
C ALA A 317 31.99 -42.28 90.90
N ALA A 318 30.77 -42.45 91.43
CA ALA A 318 30.31 -41.72 92.61
C ALA A 318 31.08 -42.12 93.90
N LEU A 319 31.47 -43.40 94.02
CA LEU A 319 32.37 -43.87 95.08
C LEU A 319 33.73 -43.16 94.99
N TYR A 320 34.31 -43.03 93.79
CA TYR A 320 35.54 -42.27 93.58
C TYR A 320 35.38 -40.76 93.84
N GLU A 321 34.30 -40.12 93.37
CA GLU A 321 34.12 -38.66 93.52
C GLU A 321 33.70 -38.22 94.93
N HIS A 322 32.90 -39.01 95.65
CA HIS A 322 32.29 -38.56 96.92
C HIS A 322 32.80 -39.29 98.16
N GLU A 323 33.18 -40.56 98.04
CA GLU A 323 33.62 -41.40 99.18
C GLU A 323 35.16 -41.55 99.25
N LEU A 324 35.87 -41.42 98.12
CA LEU A 324 37.33 -41.53 98.03
C LEU A 324 38.07 -40.22 97.67
N ASP A 325 37.36 -39.20 97.17
CA ASP A 325 37.88 -37.91 96.67
C ASP A 325 39.05 -38.06 95.65
N ASP A 326 38.96 -39.06 94.76
CA ASP A 326 39.84 -39.20 93.59
C ASP A 326 39.07 -38.81 92.31
N PRO A 327 39.13 -37.53 91.90
CA PRO A 327 38.40 -37.06 90.74
C PRO A 327 38.96 -37.61 89.41
N VAL A 328 40.20 -38.15 89.39
CA VAL A 328 40.80 -38.72 88.18
C VAL A 328 40.25 -40.13 87.93
N GLN A 329 40.17 -40.95 88.98
CA GLN A 329 39.52 -42.27 88.89
C GLN A 329 38.00 -42.14 88.72
N ALA A 330 37.38 -41.14 89.34
CA ALA A 330 35.96 -40.83 89.08
C ALA A 330 35.71 -40.50 87.61
N LEU A 331 36.54 -39.65 86.98
CA LEU A 331 36.43 -39.32 85.56
C LEU A 331 36.60 -40.58 84.69
N ALA A 332 37.58 -41.44 85.00
CA ALA A 332 37.81 -42.69 84.29
C ALA A 332 36.65 -43.70 84.44
N ALA A 333 35.99 -43.74 85.60
CA ALA A 333 34.81 -44.56 85.84
C ALA A 333 33.55 -43.98 85.15
N TYR A 334 33.34 -42.66 85.16
CA TYR A 334 32.29 -42.01 84.37
C TYR A 334 32.48 -42.24 82.86
N GLN A 335 33.71 -42.18 82.35
CA GLN A 335 34.03 -42.56 80.97
C GLN A 335 33.68 -44.03 80.67
N GLN A 336 33.93 -44.96 81.60
CA GLN A 336 33.55 -46.37 81.45
C GLN A 336 32.03 -46.62 81.56
N ALA A 337 31.32 -45.82 82.35
CA ALA A 337 29.86 -45.81 82.40
C ALA A 337 29.29 -45.34 81.05
N HIS A 338 29.76 -44.22 80.51
CA HIS A 338 29.40 -43.72 79.18
C HIS A 338 29.75 -44.74 78.08
N ALA A 339 30.93 -45.35 78.10
CA ALA A 339 31.29 -46.42 77.15
C ALA A 339 30.41 -47.68 77.27
N SER A 340 29.66 -47.84 78.36
CA SER A 340 28.68 -48.91 78.57
C SER A 340 27.23 -48.49 78.25
N ALA A 341 26.90 -47.20 78.37
CA ALA A 341 25.61 -46.60 77.99
C ALA A 341 25.86 -45.24 77.29
N PRO A 342 26.01 -45.20 75.95
CA PRO A 342 26.60 -44.07 75.22
C PRO A 342 25.80 -42.76 75.21
N ASP A 343 24.56 -42.74 75.70
CA ASP A 343 23.69 -41.56 75.69
C ASP A 343 22.90 -41.37 77.02
N ASP A 344 23.36 -41.98 78.13
CA ASP A 344 22.71 -41.84 79.44
C ASP A 344 23.02 -40.48 80.11
N PRO A 345 22.04 -39.59 80.32
CA PRO A 345 22.27 -38.30 80.95
C PRO A 345 22.75 -38.40 82.41
N ALA A 346 22.45 -39.50 83.12
CA ALA A 346 22.93 -39.73 84.48
C ALA A 346 24.44 -40.02 84.54
N ALA A 347 25.01 -40.54 83.45
CA ALA A 347 26.46 -40.63 83.27
C ALA A 347 27.07 -39.30 82.80
N LEU A 348 26.40 -38.64 81.86
CA LEU A 348 26.99 -37.54 81.10
C LEU A 348 27.01 -36.20 81.84
N GLN A 349 26.03 -35.91 82.71
CA GLN A 349 26.03 -34.65 83.47
C GLN A 349 27.16 -34.59 84.53
N PRO A 350 27.39 -35.63 85.35
CA PRO A 350 28.57 -35.68 86.23
C PRO A 350 29.89 -35.67 85.44
N LEU A 351 29.98 -36.44 84.34
CA LEU A 351 31.18 -36.48 83.48
C LEU A 351 31.53 -35.09 82.95
N LEU A 352 30.54 -34.34 82.46
CA LEU A 352 30.73 -32.95 82.00
C LEU A 352 31.23 -32.04 83.14
N LEU A 353 30.53 -32.00 84.27
CA LEU A 353 30.87 -31.11 85.38
C LEU A 353 32.24 -31.42 85.98
N LEU A 354 32.60 -32.71 86.07
CA LEU A 354 33.89 -33.17 86.54
C LEU A 354 35.01 -32.86 85.54
N ALA A 355 34.76 -33.04 84.24
CA ALA A 355 35.70 -32.70 83.19
C ALA A 355 35.96 -31.18 83.11
N GLU A 356 34.91 -30.34 83.19
CA GLU A 356 35.04 -28.89 83.30
C GLU A 356 35.81 -28.48 84.57
N ARG A 357 35.53 -29.12 85.72
CA ARG A 357 36.23 -28.89 87.01
C ARG A 357 37.71 -29.26 86.95
N LEU A 358 38.08 -30.28 86.18
CA LEU A 358 39.46 -30.75 85.99
C LEU A 358 40.20 -30.05 84.83
N GLY A 359 39.50 -29.28 83.99
CA GLY A 359 40.05 -28.71 82.76
C GLY A 359 40.28 -29.73 81.64
N ASP A 360 39.69 -30.93 81.72
CA ASP A 360 39.71 -31.89 80.61
C ASP A 360 38.65 -31.52 79.56
N ALA A 361 39.01 -30.55 78.74
CA ALA A 361 38.21 -30.07 77.62
C ALA A 361 37.81 -31.18 76.62
N ARG A 362 38.56 -32.29 76.53
CA ARG A 362 38.24 -33.41 75.63
C ARG A 362 37.11 -34.25 76.20
N SER A 363 37.19 -34.60 77.48
CA SER A 363 36.07 -35.27 78.17
C SER A 363 34.82 -34.38 78.22
N ALA A 364 34.98 -33.07 78.46
CA ALA A 364 33.86 -32.12 78.45
C ALA A 364 33.20 -32.02 77.06
N ALA A 365 33.99 -31.95 75.98
CA ALA A 365 33.47 -31.93 74.61
C ALA A 365 32.72 -33.22 74.26
N LEU A 366 33.26 -34.40 74.59
CA LEU A 366 32.59 -35.69 74.38
C LEU A 366 31.30 -35.82 75.20
N ALA A 367 31.29 -35.32 76.44
CA ALA A 367 30.10 -35.28 77.28
C ALA A 367 29.00 -34.41 76.64
N LEU A 368 29.36 -33.22 76.15
CA LEU A 368 28.45 -32.31 75.47
C LEU A 368 27.92 -32.91 74.16
N GLU A 369 28.78 -33.49 73.31
CA GLU A 369 28.37 -34.18 72.07
C GLU A 369 27.33 -35.29 72.35
N ALA A 370 27.49 -36.05 73.43
CA ALA A 370 26.52 -37.07 73.84
C ALA A 370 25.25 -36.48 74.48
N LEU A 371 25.35 -35.44 75.32
CA LEU A 371 24.18 -34.72 75.87
C LEU A 371 23.31 -34.08 74.77
N ILE A 372 23.92 -33.65 73.66
CA ILE A 372 23.23 -33.09 72.47
C ILE A 372 22.45 -34.16 71.70
N ARG A 373 22.87 -35.43 71.76
CA ARG A 373 22.10 -36.58 71.23
C ARG A 373 20.99 -37.01 72.19
N ALA A 374 21.27 -37.06 73.49
CA ALA A 374 20.31 -37.47 74.53
C ALA A 374 19.20 -36.44 74.78
N THR A 375 19.49 -35.14 74.62
CA THR A 375 18.52 -34.06 74.83
C THR A 375 17.67 -33.85 73.57
N THR A 376 16.35 -33.84 73.71
CA THR A 376 15.41 -33.61 72.59
C THR A 376 14.93 -32.16 72.45
N ALA A 377 14.82 -31.41 73.56
CA ALA A 377 14.25 -30.06 73.58
C ALA A 377 15.15 -29.00 72.89
N SER A 378 14.66 -28.36 71.82
CA SER A 378 15.43 -27.45 70.95
C SER A 378 16.27 -26.41 71.72
N ALA A 379 15.66 -25.65 72.63
CA ALA A 379 16.33 -24.62 73.41
C ALA A 379 17.48 -25.14 74.31
N ALA A 380 17.29 -26.33 74.91
CA ALA A 380 18.32 -26.97 75.71
C ALA A 380 19.47 -27.50 74.83
N ARG A 381 19.15 -28.08 73.66
CA ARG A 381 20.15 -28.50 72.66
C ARG A 381 20.94 -27.30 72.13
N ALA A 382 20.29 -26.17 71.82
CA ALA A 382 20.95 -24.94 71.38
C ALA A 382 21.92 -24.39 72.44
N ALA A 383 21.53 -24.43 73.72
CA ALA A 383 22.41 -24.04 74.82
C ALA A 383 23.61 -25.01 75.00
N LEU A 384 23.42 -26.31 74.80
CA LEU A 384 24.50 -27.31 74.85
C LEU A 384 25.45 -27.18 73.66
N TRP A 385 24.93 -27.03 72.43
CA TRP A 385 25.72 -26.74 71.24
C TRP A 385 26.53 -25.44 71.38
N HIS A 386 25.93 -24.38 71.94
CA HIS A 386 26.64 -23.14 72.25
C HIS A 386 27.83 -23.36 73.20
N ARG A 387 27.60 -24.09 74.31
CA ARG A 387 28.67 -24.44 75.27
C ARG A 387 29.75 -25.32 74.65
N LEU A 388 29.38 -26.28 73.80
CA LEU A 388 30.34 -27.10 73.06
C LEU A 388 31.20 -26.22 72.14
N GLY A 389 30.62 -25.28 71.41
CA GLY A 389 31.38 -24.36 70.58
C GLY A 389 32.36 -23.48 71.38
N VAL A 390 31.98 -23.04 72.59
CA VAL A 390 32.88 -22.31 73.51
C VAL A 390 34.03 -23.20 73.98
N VAL A 391 33.78 -24.44 74.42
CA VAL A 391 34.83 -25.40 74.83
C VAL A 391 35.78 -25.71 73.66
N GLN A 392 35.23 -25.95 72.45
CA GLN A 392 36.02 -26.16 71.23
C GLN A 392 36.89 -24.94 70.91
N ARG A 393 36.38 -23.71 71.06
CA ARG A 393 37.12 -22.48 70.75
C ARG A 393 38.19 -22.12 71.78
N GLU A 394 37.83 -22.11 73.06
CA GLU A 394 38.66 -21.55 74.14
C GLU A 394 39.64 -22.57 74.73
N GLN A 395 39.27 -23.84 74.78
CA GLN A 395 40.03 -24.88 75.51
C GLN A 395 40.68 -25.91 74.57
N LEU A 396 40.15 -26.09 73.36
CA LEU A 396 40.70 -27.01 72.35
C LEU A 396 41.32 -26.29 71.12
N ASP A 397 41.10 -24.98 70.98
CA ASP A 397 41.48 -24.12 69.83
C ASP A 397 40.99 -24.64 68.44
N ASP A 398 39.99 -25.51 68.42
CA ASP A 398 39.34 -25.98 67.18
C ASP A 398 38.26 -24.97 66.75
N ALA A 399 38.71 -23.90 66.12
CA ALA A 399 37.86 -22.85 65.59
C ALA A 399 36.88 -23.31 64.50
N VAL A 400 37.10 -24.48 63.88
CA VAL A 400 36.22 -25.04 62.83
C VAL A 400 35.07 -25.84 63.45
N ARG A 401 35.36 -26.66 64.47
CA ARG A 401 34.31 -27.29 65.29
C ARG A 401 33.49 -26.25 66.04
N ALA A 402 34.13 -25.21 66.58
CA ALA A 402 33.44 -24.12 67.27
C ALA A 402 32.39 -23.44 66.37
N GLU A 403 32.77 -23.07 65.16
CA GLU A 403 31.88 -22.52 64.12
C GLU A 403 30.71 -23.46 63.81
N ALA A 404 30.98 -24.75 63.57
CA ALA A 404 29.92 -25.73 63.31
C ALA A 404 28.93 -25.87 64.49
N CYS A 405 29.44 -25.98 65.72
CA CYS A 405 28.61 -26.09 66.92
C CYS A 405 27.76 -24.84 67.16
N TRP A 406 28.28 -23.65 66.86
CA TRP A 406 27.51 -22.41 66.97
C TRP A 406 26.49 -22.23 65.84
N ILE A 407 26.74 -22.75 64.64
CA ILE A 407 25.74 -22.80 63.56
C ILE A 407 24.59 -23.73 63.96
N GLU A 408 24.87 -24.95 64.42
CA GLU A 408 23.84 -25.89 64.93
C GLU A 408 22.99 -25.28 66.07
N ALA A 409 23.61 -24.50 66.97
CA ALA A 409 22.88 -23.74 67.99
C ALA A 409 21.95 -22.66 67.41
N LEU A 410 22.35 -22.00 66.32
CA LEU A 410 21.54 -20.98 65.63
C LEU A 410 20.48 -21.58 64.68
N GLU A 411 20.62 -22.83 64.22
CA GLU A 411 19.54 -23.50 63.49
C GLU A 411 18.39 -23.91 64.44
N LEU A 412 18.71 -24.15 65.71
CA LEU A 412 17.75 -24.47 66.77
C LEU A 412 17.15 -23.23 67.47
N GLU A 413 17.93 -22.15 67.63
CA GLU A 413 17.49 -20.84 68.15
C GLU A 413 18.11 -19.67 67.35
N PRO A 414 17.52 -19.25 66.21
CA PRO A 414 18.13 -18.26 65.32
C PRO A 414 18.37 -16.87 65.93
N ALA A 415 17.55 -16.46 66.90
CA ALA A 415 17.66 -15.17 67.58
C ALA A 415 18.52 -15.21 68.86
N ARG A 416 19.35 -16.26 69.07
CA ARG A 416 20.16 -16.44 70.28
C ARG A 416 21.38 -15.50 70.29
N GLN A 417 21.16 -14.24 70.68
CA GLN A 417 22.15 -13.14 70.64
C GLN A 417 23.58 -13.55 71.06
N PRO A 418 23.83 -14.24 72.20
CA PRO A 418 25.21 -14.59 72.61
C PRO A 418 25.93 -15.59 71.69
N THR A 419 25.19 -16.34 70.86
CA THR A 419 25.78 -17.19 69.80
C THR A 419 25.93 -16.39 68.51
N LEU A 420 24.93 -15.56 68.20
CA LEU A 420 24.91 -14.73 67.01
C LEU A 420 26.11 -13.76 67.01
N ASP A 421 26.37 -13.06 68.10
CA ASP A 421 27.53 -12.16 68.25
C ASP A 421 28.88 -12.86 68.01
N LEU A 422 29.04 -14.10 68.52
CA LEU A 422 30.27 -14.89 68.35
C LEU A 422 30.49 -15.33 66.91
N VAL A 423 29.43 -15.82 66.23
CA VAL A 423 29.51 -16.27 64.84
C VAL A 423 29.64 -15.09 63.88
N LEU A 424 28.94 -13.97 64.14
CA LEU A 424 29.11 -12.75 63.38
C LEU A 424 30.54 -12.22 63.54
N GLY A 425 31.08 -12.07 64.76
CA GLY A 425 32.47 -11.67 64.96
C GLY A 425 33.49 -12.59 64.25
N LEU A 426 33.20 -13.89 64.17
CA LEU A 426 34.01 -14.87 63.43
C LEU A 426 33.90 -14.70 61.90
N PHE A 427 32.73 -14.35 61.35
CA PHE A 427 32.58 -14.06 59.92
C PHE A 427 33.10 -12.67 59.54
N GLU A 428 32.87 -11.64 60.37
CA GLU A 428 33.40 -10.29 60.21
C GLU A 428 34.94 -10.31 60.18
N THR A 429 35.59 -11.05 61.08
CA THR A 429 37.07 -11.18 61.11
C THR A 429 37.65 -12.01 59.95
N ARG A 430 36.83 -12.76 59.22
CA ARG A 430 37.22 -13.51 58.01
C ARG A 430 36.84 -12.84 56.69
N GLY A 431 35.96 -11.83 56.71
CA GLY A 431 35.31 -11.29 55.52
C GLY A 431 34.23 -12.20 54.92
N ASP A 432 33.69 -13.15 55.70
CA ASP A 432 32.66 -14.12 55.31
C ASP A 432 31.23 -13.48 55.27
N TRP A 433 31.15 -12.24 54.79
CA TRP A 433 30.00 -11.34 54.93
C TRP A 433 28.67 -11.92 54.41
N GLY A 434 28.70 -12.75 53.36
CA GLY A 434 27.50 -13.41 52.82
C GLY A 434 26.88 -14.41 53.79
N LYS A 435 27.70 -15.10 54.60
CA LYS A 435 27.22 -15.96 55.69
C LYS A 435 26.66 -15.14 56.85
N ALA A 436 27.34 -14.03 57.19
CA ALA A 436 26.88 -13.10 58.22
C ALA A 436 25.50 -12.50 57.91
N LEU A 437 25.31 -12.03 56.66
CA LEU A 437 24.02 -11.54 56.17
C LEU A 437 22.94 -12.63 56.25
N GLY A 438 23.25 -13.85 55.80
CA GLY A 438 22.33 -14.98 55.85
C GLY A 438 21.93 -15.42 57.26
N LEU A 439 22.80 -15.27 58.26
CA LEU A 439 22.44 -15.48 59.67
C LEU A 439 21.62 -14.34 60.25
N LEU A 440 22.00 -13.08 59.99
CA LEU A 440 21.26 -11.90 60.44
C LEU A 440 19.80 -11.92 59.95
N GLN A 441 19.56 -12.33 58.69
CA GLN A 441 18.21 -12.47 58.14
C GLN A 441 17.39 -13.58 58.81
N ARG A 442 18.00 -14.72 59.16
CA ARG A 442 17.33 -15.77 59.96
C ARG A 442 16.99 -15.29 61.37
N ALA A 443 17.89 -14.54 62.00
CA ALA A 443 17.69 -13.95 63.32
C ALA A 443 16.56 -12.90 63.31
N GLU A 444 16.51 -12.05 62.28
CA GLU A 444 15.48 -11.02 62.09
C GLU A 444 14.08 -11.64 61.97
N GLY A 445 13.91 -12.64 61.10
CA GLY A 445 12.63 -13.32 60.91
C GLY A 445 12.17 -14.16 62.12
N ALA A 446 13.09 -14.58 62.99
CA ALA A 446 12.78 -15.25 64.25
C ALA A 446 12.54 -14.29 65.43
N CYS A 447 13.01 -13.03 65.33
CA CYS A 447 12.98 -12.07 66.42
C CYS A 447 11.57 -11.49 66.63
N ARG A 448 11.10 -11.53 67.89
CA ARG A 448 9.79 -11.00 68.30
C ARG A 448 9.85 -9.66 69.04
N GLU A 449 11.04 -9.22 69.48
CA GLU A 449 11.20 -7.91 70.14
C GLU A 449 11.56 -6.82 69.12
N LEU A 450 10.76 -5.75 69.11
CA LEU A 450 10.90 -4.64 68.15
C LEU A 450 12.30 -4.02 68.16
N ARG A 451 12.92 -3.83 69.34
CA ARG A 451 14.24 -3.19 69.47
C ARG A 451 15.37 -4.04 68.93
N GLU A 452 15.36 -5.34 69.24
CA GLU A 452 16.35 -6.27 68.70
C GLU A 452 16.18 -6.40 67.18
N ARG A 453 14.93 -6.49 66.70
CA ARG A 453 14.62 -6.52 65.27
C ARG A 453 15.10 -5.25 64.53
N GLN A 454 14.90 -4.07 65.10
CA GLN A 454 15.45 -2.80 64.57
C GLN A 454 16.99 -2.81 64.55
N GLY A 455 17.64 -3.35 65.58
CA GLY A 455 19.10 -3.52 65.63
C GLY A 455 19.63 -4.46 64.54
N LEU A 456 18.97 -5.61 64.35
CA LEU A 456 19.28 -6.58 63.31
C LEU A 456 19.07 -5.99 61.91
N LEU A 457 17.95 -5.32 61.64
CA LEU A 457 17.68 -4.66 60.36
C LEU A 457 18.73 -3.59 60.03
N ARG A 458 19.18 -2.81 61.02
CA ARG A 458 20.29 -1.85 60.85
C ARG A 458 21.59 -2.57 60.47
N ARG A 459 21.96 -3.66 61.16
CA ARG A 459 23.17 -4.44 60.86
C ARG A 459 23.11 -5.13 59.49
N ILE A 460 21.94 -5.66 59.10
CA ILE A 460 21.68 -6.20 57.75
C ILE A 460 21.93 -5.10 56.70
N GLY A 461 21.32 -3.93 56.88
CA GLY A 461 21.46 -2.79 55.97
C GLY A 461 22.90 -2.28 55.84
N GLU A 462 23.67 -2.27 56.94
CA GLU A 462 25.09 -1.89 56.91
C GLU A 462 25.97 -2.92 56.19
N VAL A 463 25.84 -4.22 56.53
CA VAL A 463 26.65 -5.30 55.94
C VAL A 463 26.35 -5.48 54.44
N ALA A 464 25.06 -5.48 54.07
CA ALA A 464 24.65 -5.59 52.68
C ALA A 464 25.17 -4.42 51.82
N ALA A 465 25.06 -3.18 52.32
CA ALA A 465 25.47 -1.99 51.58
C ALA A 465 27.00 -1.82 51.49
N ARG A 466 27.73 -1.95 52.61
CA ARG A 466 29.18 -1.60 52.66
C ARG A 466 30.09 -2.74 52.22
N GLU A 467 29.79 -3.96 52.68
CA GLU A 467 30.76 -5.07 52.62
C GLU A 467 30.45 -6.08 51.50
N LEU A 468 29.17 -6.17 51.09
CA LEU A 468 28.72 -7.03 49.99
C LEU A 468 28.39 -6.28 48.70
N GLY A 469 28.04 -5.00 48.78
CA GLY A 469 27.48 -4.25 47.65
C GLY A 469 26.09 -4.73 47.20
N ASP A 470 25.41 -5.57 48.01
CA ASP A 470 24.04 -5.98 47.75
C ASP A 470 23.07 -4.88 48.17
N GLY A 471 22.93 -3.91 47.28
CA GLY A 471 21.97 -2.82 47.46
C GLY A 471 20.52 -3.30 47.54
N ALA A 472 20.16 -4.50 47.04
CA ALA A 472 18.79 -4.98 47.05
C ALA A 472 18.35 -5.45 48.45
N THR A 473 19.15 -6.29 49.12
CA THR A 473 18.87 -6.63 50.53
C THR A 473 19.11 -5.44 51.47
N ALA A 474 20.05 -4.55 51.16
CA ALA A 474 20.23 -3.30 51.90
C ALA A 474 18.97 -2.41 51.83
N ILE A 475 18.43 -2.14 50.63
CA ILE A 475 17.20 -1.36 50.45
C ILE A 475 16.02 -1.99 51.19
N ALA A 476 15.87 -3.31 51.13
CA ALA A 476 14.82 -4.01 51.85
C ALA A 476 14.94 -3.82 53.38
N ALA A 477 16.15 -3.96 53.93
CA ALA A 477 16.41 -3.82 55.36
C ALA A 477 16.24 -2.36 55.85
N TRP A 478 16.75 -1.37 55.11
CA TRP A 478 16.58 0.04 55.45
C TRP A 478 15.13 0.51 55.29
N SER A 479 14.39 -0.01 54.32
CA SER A 479 12.95 0.27 54.17
C SER A 479 12.14 -0.33 55.32
N ALA A 480 12.38 -1.61 55.65
CA ALA A 480 11.73 -2.27 56.79
C ALA A 480 12.07 -1.60 58.13
N LEU A 481 13.28 -1.04 58.28
CA LEU A 481 13.65 -0.24 59.45
C LEU A 481 12.84 1.07 59.52
N LEU A 482 12.65 1.77 58.39
CA LEU A 482 11.82 2.99 58.34
C LEU A 482 10.31 2.73 58.49
N ASP A 483 9.81 1.55 58.10
CA ASP A 483 8.43 1.12 58.37
C ASP A 483 8.19 0.85 59.87
N LEU A 484 9.25 0.48 60.62
CA LEU A 484 9.21 0.29 62.08
C LEU A 484 9.57 1.55 62.87
N ASP A 485 10.43 2.42 62.33
CA ASP A 485 10.85 3.69 62.91
C ASP A 485 11.10 4.73 61.80
N ALA A 486 10.05 5.48 61.45
CA ALA A 486 10.10 6.53 60.45
C ALA A 486 10.97 7.75 60.86
N ASP A 487 11.52 7.75 62.07
CA ASP A 487 12.36 8.80 62.64
C ASP A 487 13.87 8.44 62.60
N ASP A 488 14.26 7.25 62.12
CA ASP A 488 15.66 6.86 61.93
C ASP A 488 16.31 7.63 60.75
N GLU A 489 17.04 8.69 61.10
CA GLU A 489 17.77 9.51 60.14
C GLU A 489 18.87 8.75 59.38
N GLN A 490 19.53 7.78 60.01
CA GLN A 490 20.59 7.00 59.35
C GLN A 490 20.01 6.06 58.31
N ALA A 491 18.88 5.42 58.61
CA ALA A 491 18.15 4.59 57.66
C ALA A 491 17.65 5.43 56.47
N ALA A 492 17.10 6.62 56.72
CA ALA A 492 16.66 7.53 55.68
C ALA A 492 17.82 8.00 54.78
N ASP A 493 18.91 8.51 55.35
CA ASP A 493 20.05 9.00 54.57
C ASP A 493 20.77 7.86 53.82
N ALA A 494 20.97 6.67 54.42
CA ALA A 494 21.56 5.52 53.74
C ALA A 494 20.69 5.01 52.56
N LEU A 495 19.37 4.96 52.76
CA LEU A 495 18.43 4.57 51.72
C LEU A 495 18.34 5.60 50.58
N ILE A 496 18.52 6.90 50.87
CA ILE A 496 18.63 7.95 49.85
C ILE A 496 19.85 7.75 48.95
N GLU A 497 21.01 7.37 49.49
CA GLU A 497 22.20 7.09 48.68
C GLU A 497 22.00 5.81 47.82
N LEU A 498 21.48 4.72 48.39
CA LEU A 498 21.26 3.46 47.66
C LEU A 498 20.20 3.56 46.54
N LEU A 499 19.06 4.22 46.80
CA LEU A 499 18.02 4.43 45.79
C LEU A 499 18.46 5.43 44.71
N TRP A 500 19.42 6.31 45.03
CA TRP A 500 20.07 7.19 44.05
C TRP A 500 20.92 6.38 43.07
N GLU A 501 21.80 5.52 43.59
CA GLU A 501 22.67 4.65 42.78
C GLU A 501 21.89 3.66 41.92
N GLN A 502 20.80 3.09 42.43
CA GLN A 502 19.91 2.18 41.67
C GLN A 502 18.89 2.89 40.77
N HIS A 503 18.80 4.21 40.82
CA HIS A 503 17.85 5.04 40.05
C HIS A 503 16.36 4.69 40.30
N ASP A 504 16.01 4.16 41.49
CA ASP A 504 14.61 3.98 41.93
C ASP A 504 14.02 5.32 42.36
N HIS A 505 13.80 6.19 41.38
CA HIS A 505 13.23 7.52 41.55
C HIS A 505 11.88 7.52 42.30
N PRO A 506 10.94 6.56 42.10
CA PRO A 506 9.69 6.50 42.87
C PRO A 506 9.89 6.41 44.38
N ARG A 507 10.71 5.46 44.85
CA ARG A 507 10.99 5.30 46.29
C ARG A 507 11.91 6.40 46.81
N LEU A 508 12.93 6.77 46.04
CA LEU A 508 13.84 7.86 46.38
C LEU A 508 13.08 9.15 46.72
N LEU A 509 12.07 9.50 45.91
CA LEU A 509 11.28 10.72 46.12
C LEU A 509 10.41 10.65 47.40
N SER A 510 9.92 9.48 47.81
CA SER A 510 9.17 9.36 49.08
C SER A 510 10.09 9.50 50.30
N VAL A 511 11.26 8.86 50.29
CA VAL A 511 12.24 8.94 51.39
C VAL A 511 12.84 10.35 51.50
N LEU A 512 13.21 10.97 50.37
CA LEU A 512 13.59 12.39 50.32
C LEU A 512 12.47 13.30 50.85
N GLY A 513 11.21 13.00 50.51
CA GLY A 513 10.04 13.73 51.00
C GLY A 513 9.86 13.64 52.52
N LEU A 514 10.15 12.48 53.13
CA LEU A 514 10.16 12.31 54.60
C LEU A 514 11.32 13.09 55.22
N ARG A 515 12.54 12.96 54.69
CA ARG A 515 13.74 13.66 55.19
C ARG A 515 13.60 15.18 55.10
N LEU A 516 13.08 15.70 53.99
CA LEU A 516 12.87 17.14 53.77
C LEU A 516 11.74 17.74 54.65
N ARG A 517 10.73 16.95 55.06
CA ARG A 517 9.75 17.39 56.08
C ARG A 517 10.41 17.57 57.46
N ARG A 518 11.52 16.88 57.72
CA ARG A 518 12.35 16.96 58.93
C ARG A 518 13.66 17.71 58.67
N SER A 519 13.59 18.78 57.88
CA SER A 519 14.73 19.67 57.56
C SER A 519 15.26 20.49 58.74
N ALA A 520 14.54 20.54 59.87
CA ALA A 520 14.87 21.38 61.02
C ALA A 520 16.14 20.90 61.75
N GLY A 521 17.27 21.57 61.50
CA GLY A 521 18.58 21.25 62.08
C GLY A 521 19.63 20.82 61.04
N LEU A 522 19.22 20.51 59.81
CA LEU A 522 20.14 20.18 58.73
C LEU A 522 20.93 21.42 58.26
N ALA A 523 22.20 21.20 57.93
CA ALA A 523 23.06 22.25 57.38
C ALA A 523 22.65 22.61 55.95
N ALA A 524 22.76 23.90 55.59
CA ALA A 524 22.46 24.42 54.26
C ALA A 524 22.99 23.59 53.06
N PRO A 525 24.25 23.08 53.04
CA PRO A 525 24.72 22.23 51.94
C PRO A 525 23.97 20.89 51.81
N ARG A 526 23.62 20.20 52.92
CA ARG A 526 22.84 18.94 52.84
C ARG A 526 21.38 19.22 52.48
N LEU A 527 20.82 20.37 52.88
CA LEU A 527 19.50 20.81 52.40
C LEU A 527 19.48 21.10 50.90
N LEU A 528 20.51 21.78 50.38
CA LEU A 528 20.69 22.00 48.94
C LEU A 528 20.79 20.67 48.20
N GLU A 529 21.61 19.74 48.72
CA GLU A 529 21.78 18.41 48.13
C GLU A 529 20.47 17.62 48.10
N LEU A 530 19.75 17.52 49.22
CA LEU A 530 18.47 16.81 49.30
C LEU A 530 17.42 17.42 48.36
N HIS A 531 17.33 18.74 48.27
CA HIS A 531 16.44 19.41 47.31
C HIS A 531 16.89 19.21 45.85
N ALA A 532 18.19 19.22 45.56
CA ALA A 532 18.72 18.97 44.21
C ALA A 532 18.50 17.51 43.76
N ARG A 533 18.64 16.54 44.68
CA ARG A 533 18.31 15.12 44.44
C ARG A 533 16.81 14.92 44.27
N ALA A 534 15.98 15.56 45.11
CA ALA A 534 14.52 15.49 45.00
C ALA A 534 14.03 16.08 43.67
N ALA A 535 14.61 17.20 43.23
CA ALA A 535 14.30 17.78 41.94
C ALA A 535 14.65 16.85 40.76
N GLN A 536 15.81 16.18 40.81
CA GLN A 536 16.22 15.20 39.79
C GLN A 536 15.28 13.98 39.77
N ALA A 537 14.94 13.43 40.94
CA ALA A 537 13.98 12.32 41.05
C ALA A 537 12.59 12.71 40.51
N SER A 538 12.07 13.89 40.87
CA SER A 538 10.81 14.41 40.31
C SER A 538 10.88 14.62 38.79
N ALA A 539 12.02 15.08 38.25
CA ALA A 539 12.19 15.31 36.81
C ALA A 539 12.31 14.00 36.01
N ALA A 540 12.90 12.95 36.58
CA ALA A 540 12.92 11.61 36.00
C ALA A 540 11.51 10.98 35.98
N LEU A 541 10.68 11.29 36.99
CA LEU A 541 9.27 10.86 37.08
C LEU A 541 8.27 11.76 36.32
N ASP A 542 8.76 12.72 35.53
CA ASP A 542 7.96 13.74 34.82
C ASP A 542 7.01 14.56 35.72
N ARG A 543 7.30 14.65 37.02
CA ARG A 543 6.55 15.45 38.01
C ARG A 543 7.07 16.88 38.01
N LEU A 544 6.89 17.57 36.88
CA LEU A 544 7.59 18.81 36.55
C LEU A 544 7.38 19.94 37.57
N ASP A 545 6.18 20.11 38.14
CA ASP A 545 5.94 21.13 39.18
C ASP A 545 6.67 20.82 40.51
N GLN A 546 6.78 19.54 40.87
CA GLN A 546 7.54 19.10 42.05
C GLN A 546 9.05 19.27 41.81
N ALA A 547 9.52 18.97 40.60
CA ALA A 547 10.89 19.22 40.21
C ALA A 547 11.24 20.72 40.20
N ALA A 548 10.34 21.57 39.69
CA ALA A 548 10.52 23.01 39.62
C ALA A 548 10.52 23.67 41.02
N THR A 549 9.63 23.24 41.92
CA THR A 549 9.59 23.75 43.30
C THR A 549 10.80 23.31 44.12
N HIS A 550 11.25 22.05 43.99
CA HIS A 550 12.50 21.61 44.62
C HIS A 550 13.74 22.30 44.01
N CYS A 551 13.76 22.60 42.71
CA CYS A 551 14.80 23.43 42.10
C CYS A 551 14.83 24.84 42.71
N GLN A 552 13.66 25.48 42.89
CA GLN A 552 13.56 26.81 43.51
C GLN A 552 14.06 26.78 44.97
N GLN A 553 13.76 25.72 45.73
CA GLN A 553 14.23 25.55 47.10
C GLN A 553 15.76 25.39 47.19
N ALA A 554 16.37 24.57 46.32
CA ALA A 554 17.84 24.46 46.27
C ALA A 554 18.51 25.76 45.80
N LEU A 555 17.95 26.47 44.81
CA LEU A 555 18.50 27.73 44.30
C LEU A 555 18.28 28.92 45.24
N ALA A 556 17.38 28.82 46.22
CA ALA A 556 17.28 29.78 47.32
C ALA A 556 18.41 29.62 48.35
N LEU A 557 19.07 28.45 48.39
CA LEU A 557 20.23 28.17 49.24
C LEU A 557 21.55 28.53 48.52
N ASP A 558 21.68 28.17 47.24
CA ASP A 558 22.75 28.68 46.36
C ASP A 558 22.22 29.07 44.96
N PRO A 559 22.07 30.37 44.66
CA PRO A 559 21.71 30.86 43.33
C PRO A 559 22.74 30.59 42.22
N ARG A 560 23.89 29.98 42.54
CA ARG A 560 24.97 29.63 41.61
C ARG A 560 25.16 28.12 41.40
N HIS A 561 24.28 27.29 41.95
CA HIS A 561 24.39 25.84 41.79
C HIS A 561 24.01 25.39 40.36
N LEU A 562 25.01 25.39 39.47
CA LEU A 562 24.88 25.12 38.03
C LEU A 562 24.06 23.85 37.68
N PRO A 563 24.22 22.70 38.35
CA PRO A 563 23.42 21.51 38.06
C PRO A 563 21.91 21.73 38.27
N THR A 564 21.53 22.47 39.30
CA THR A 564 20.12 22.80 39.57
C THR A 564 19.61 23.92 38.65
N LEU A 565 20.45 24.87 38.23
CA LEU A 565 20.08 25.86 37.21
C LEU A 565 19.76 25.17 35.86
N ALA A 566 20.61 24.24 35.42
CA ALA A 566 20.38 23.45 34.21
C ALA A 566 19.11 22.60 34.32
N LEU A 567 18.98 21.80 35.39
CA LEU A 567 17.79 21.00 35.63
C LEU A 567 16.51 21.84 35.65
N ARG A 568 16.51 23.00 36.32
CA ARG A 568 15.36 23.90 36.37
C ARG A 568 14.96 24.37 34.98
N ALA A 569 15.94 24.73 34.15
CA ALA A 569 15.70 25.19 32.80
C ALA A 569 15.09 24.08 31.92
N ASP A 570 15.59 22.85 32.03
CA ASP A 570 15.04 21.68 31.33
C ASP A 570 13.64 21.28 31.82
N VAL A 571 13.39 21.31 33.13
CA VAL A 571 12.07 21.03 33.72
C VAL A 571 11.03 22.05 33.26
N LEU A 572 11.36 23.35 33.28
CA LEU A 572 10.47 24.41 32.81
C LEU A 572 10.23 24.33 31.29
N ARG A 573 11.25 23.92 30.52
CA ARG A 573 11.14 23.66 29.07
C ARG A 573 10.21 22.49 28.76
N ARG A 574 10.36 21.36 29.48
CA ARG A 574 9.44 20.20 29.38
C ARG A 574 8.01 20.58 29.77
N GLY A 575 7.87 21.43 30.79
CA GLY A 575 6.57 21.95 31.26
C GLY A 575 5.96 23.04 30.38
N GLN A 576 6.54 23.33 29.20
CA GLN A 576 6.12 24.36 28.26
C GLN A 576 6.05 25.78 28.86
N GLN A 577 6.74 26.03 29.98
CA GLN A 577 6.82 27.34 30.63
C GLN A 577 7.91 28.19 29.97
N TRP A 578 7.80 28.39 28.65
CA TRP A 578 8.85 28.91 27.76
C TRP A 578 9.55 30.17 28.28
N LEU A 579 8.78 31.11 28.82
CA LEU A 579 9.29 32.34 29.42
C LEU A 579 10.20 32.07 30.64
N ALA A 580 9.76 31.24 31.58
CA ALA A 580 10.51 30.90 32.78
C ALA A 580 11.70 29.98 32.47
N ALA A 581 11.58 29.12 31.46
CA ALA A 581 12.66 28.31 30.92
C ALA A 581 13.76 29.20 30.29
N ALA A 582 13.38 30.16 29.45
CA ALA A 582 14.31 31.12 28.86
C ALA A 582 15.03 31.95 29.94
N GLU A 583 14.32 32.43 30.97
CA GLU A 583 14.95 33.18 32.07
C GLU A 583 15.89 32.29 32.93
N ALA A 584 15.61 30.99 33.07
CA ALA A 584 16.51 30.03 33.73
C ALA A 584 17.76 29.71 32.87
N TYR A 585 17.60 29.49 31.56
CA TYR A 585 18.72 29.34 30.63
C TYR A 585 19.55 30.63 30.50
N GLU A 586 18.94 31.81 30.61
CA GLU A 586 19.68 33.07 30.64
C GLU A 586 20.50 33.20 31.93
N GLN A 587 19.94 32.82 33.08
CA GLN A 587 20.68 32.75 34.35
C GLN A 587 21.88 31.80 34.24
N LEU A 588 21.70 30.61 33.66
CA LEU A 588 22.77 29.63 33.43
C LEU A 588 23.86 30.17 32.48
N THR A 589 23.48 30.74 31.32
CA THR A 589 24.42 31.23 30.29
C THR A 589 25.07 32.59 30.60
N ARG A 590 24.57 33.32 31.62
CA ARG A 590 25.23 34.48 32.26
C ARG A 590 26.28 34.04 33.29
N GLN A 591 26.07 32.92 34.00
CA GLN A 591 27.07 32.33 34.91
C GLN A 591 28.11 31.46 34.17
N GLY A 592 27.88 31.21 32.88
CA GLY A 592 28.58 30.20 32.08
C GLY A 592 30.05 30.44 31.72
N GLU A 593 30.74 31.42 32.30
CA GLU A 593 32.22 31.50 32.22
C GLU A 593 32.91 30.29 32.89
N SER A 594 32.19 29.60 33.79
CA SER A 594 32.61 28.36 34.45
C SER A 594 32.12 27.08 33.76
N LEU A 595 31.28 27.17 32.70
CA LEU A 595 30.75 26.01 31.99
C LEU A 595 31.70 25.56 30.86
N PRO A 596 31.86 24.24 30.62
CA PRO A 596 32.58 23.76 29.46
C PRO A 596 31.84 24.14 28.16
N ARG A 597 32.61 24.48 27.11
CA ARG A 597 32.11 25.02 25.82
C ARG A 597 30.89 24.27 25.24
N ALA A 598 30.86 22.95 25.34
CA ALA A 598 29.76 22.12 24.85
C ALA A 598 28.45 22.32 25.64
N GLN A 599 28.52 22.43 26.98
CA GLN A 599 27.34 22.71 27.81
C GLN A 599 26.86 24.15 27.63
N LEU A 600 27.78 25.10 27.48
CA LEU A 600 27.44 26.50 27.17
C LEU A 600 26.76 26.63 25.79
N LEU A 601 27.25 25.91 24.78
CA LEU A 601 26.62 25.84 23.45
C LEU A 601 25.20 25.27 23.55
N ALA A 602 25.02 24.10 24.16
CA ALA A 602 23.70 23.47 24.33
C ALA A 602 22.71 24.39 25.07
N ALA A 603 23.16 25.04 26.17
CA ALA A 603 22.33 25.98 26.92
C ALA A 603 21.96 27.24 26.12
N LEU A 604 22.81 27.73 25.21
CA LEU A 604 22.52 28.86 24.33
C LEU A 604 21.55 28.49 23.19
N LEU A 605 21.62 27.26 22.67
CA LEU A 605 20.64 26.74 21.71
C LEU A 605 19.25 26.61 22.35
N GLN A 606 19.15 25.97 23.51
CA GLN A 606 17.88 25.86 24.23
C GLN A 606 17.35 27.22 24.72
N LEU A 607 18.24 28.16 25.07
CA LEU A 607 17.84 29.56 25.30
C LEU A 607 17.20 30.19 24.06
N GLY A 608 17.78 29.97 22.88
CA GLY A 608 17.25 30.42 21.59
C GLY A 608 15.84 29.91 21.33
N ASP A 609 15.64 28.59 21.43
CA ASP A 609 14.33 27.96 21.21
C ASP A 609 13.27 28.36 22.25
N CYS A 610 13.63 28.38 23.54
CA CYS A 610 12.70 28.85 24.58
C CYS A 610 12.35 30.34 24.41
N ALA A 611 13.29 31.18 23.99
CA ALA A 611 13.04 32.60 23.75
C ALA A 611 12.21 32.86 22.47
N ARG A 612 12.34 32.00 21.44
CA ARG A 612 11.46 31.98 20.26
C ARG A 612 10.02 31.65 20.67
N GLN A 613 9.82 30.56 21.42
CA GLN A 613 8.48 30.15 21.87
C GLN A 613 7.87 31.05 22.96
N ALA A 614 8.68 31.89 23.61
CA ALA A 614 8.24 32.89 24.59
C ALA A 614 8.01 34.30 24.01
N ASP A 615 7.96 34.45 22.68
CA ASP A 615 7.85 35.73 21.95
C ASP A 615 8.85 36.79 22.45
N ARG A 616 10.12 36.39 22.57
CA ARG A 616 11.26 37.29 22.85
C ARG A 616 12.30 37.19 21.73
N PRO A 617 11.97 37.55 20.48
CA PRO A 617 12.83 37.35 19.31
C PRO A 617 14.22 37.99 19.45
N ARG A 618 14.31 39.19 20.06
CA ARG A 618 15.61 39.84 20.34
C ARG A 618 16.52 39.00 21.23
N LEU A 619 15.97 38.33 22.25
CA LEU A 619 16.75 37.48 23.15
C LEU A 619 17.18 36.21 22.40
N ALA A 620 16.27 35.59 21.64
CA ALA A 620 16.56 34.44 20.80
C ALA A 620 17.70 34.71 19.79
N ILE A 621 17.64 35.83 19.07
CA ILE A 621 18.69 36.27 18.13
C ILE A 621 20.04 36.44 18.85
N THR A 622 20.08 37.06 20.04
CA THR A 622 21.35 37.19 20.80
C THR A 622 21.87 35.87 21.36
N ALA A 623 21.00 34.92 21.71
CA ALA A 623 21.38 33.61 22.21
C ALA A 623 21.94 32.73 21.08
N LEU A 624 21.23 32.64 19.95
CA LEU A 624 21.66 31.89 18.77
C LEU A 624 22.91 32.51 18.13
N GLY A 625 23.01 33.84 18.07
CA GLY A 625 24.23 34.52 17.63
C GLY A 625 25.45 34.23 18.51
N ARG A 626 25.28 34.07 19.83
CA ARG A 626 26.32 33.59 20.75
C ARG A 626 26.64 32.10 20.56
N ALA A 627 25.64 31.26 20.30
CA ALA A 627 25.83 29.83 20.03
C ALA A 627 26.67 29.63 18.75
N VAL A 628 26.28 30.29 17.65
CA VAL A 628 26.98 30.32 16.37
C VAL A 628 28.42 30.84 16.50
N ALA A 629 28.65 31.87 17.33
CA ALA A 629 30.01 32.36 17.61
C ALA A 629 30.87 31.41 18.47
N LEU A 630 30.26 30.40 19.11
CA LEU A 630 30.96 29.32 19.82
C LEU A 630 31.16 28.08 18.94
N ASP A 631 30.31 27.83 17.95
CA ASP A 631 30.52 26.82 16.91
C ASP A 631 29.86 27.23 15.58
N GLU A 632 30.70 27.57 14.60
CA GLU A 632 30.26 27.99 13.26
C GLU A 632 29.62 26.84 12.46
N GLN A 633 29.81 25.58 12.88
CA GLN A 633 29.29 24.39 12.18
C GLN A 633 27.86 24.01 12.59
N GLN A 634 27.27 24.65 13.62
CA GLN A 634 25.90 24.33 14.06
C GLN A 634 24.85 24.86 13.07
N TRP A 635 24.52 24.04 12.08
CA TRP A 635 23.60 24.35 10.97
C TRP A 635 22.21 24.82 11.44
N ASP A 636 21.61 24.14 12.42
CA ASP A 636 20.27 24.47 12.94
C ASP A 636 20.22 25.86 13.60
N ALA A 637 21.32 26.26 14.26
CA ALA A 637 21.43 27.55 14.93
C ALA A 637 21.48 28.70 13.92
N TRP A 638 22.20 28.51 12.80
CA TRP A 638 22.21 29.45 11.69
C TRP A 638 20.84 29.54 10.99
N LEU A 639 20.10 28.44 10.86
CA LEU A 639 18.74 28.45 10.30
C LEU A 639 17.76 29.23 11.18
N ALA A 640 17.64 28.86 12.46
CA ALA A 640 16.74 29.54 13.40
C ALA A 640 17.10 31.03 13.57
N LEU A 641 18.39 31.37 13.49
CA LEU A 641 18.85 32.77 13.49
C LEU A 641 18.40 33.51 12.21
N ALA A 642 18.49 32.88 11.03
CA ALA A 642 18.05 33.46 9.76
C ALA A 642 16.53 33.65 9.68
N GLU A 643 15.75 32.74 10.26
CA GLU A 643 14.28 32.86 10.40
C GLU A 643 13.92 34.10 11.24
N LEU A 644 14.40 34.14 12.48
CA LEU A 644 14.13 35.23 13.43
C LEU A 644 14.63 36.60 12.93
N GLN A 645 15.76 36.65 12.22
CA GLN A 645 16.24 37.88 11.59
C GLN A 645 15.37 38.31 10.40
N GLY A 646 14.72 37.38 9.70
CA GLY A 646 13.73 37.68 8.67
C GLY A 646 12.46 38.29 9.23
N GLU A 647 11.96 37.74 10.35
CA GLU A 647 10.83 38.31 11.11
C GLU A 647 11.15 39.71 11.66
N ALA A 648 12.37 39.90 12.17
CA ALA A 648 12.86 41.21 12.64
C ALA A 648 13.13 42.22 11.50
N GLY A 649 13.12 41.80 10.24
CA GLY A 649 13.42 42.64 9.07
C GLY A 649 14.91 42.95 8.88
N GLU A 650 15.82 42.25 9.57
CA GLU A 650 17.27 42.43 9.49
C GLU A 650 17.86 41.69 8.26
N TRP A 651 17.38 42.00 7.05
CA TRP A 651 17.66 41.24 5.82
C TRP A 651 19.16 41.06 5.50
N GLU A 652 20.02 42.02 5.84
CA GLU A 652 21.48 41.86 5.70
C GLU A 652 22.07 40.77 6.62
N ALA A 653 21.49 40.60 7.81
CA ALA A 653 21.88 39.56 8.74
C ALA A 653 21.38 38.19 8.27
N VAL A 654 20.16 38.11 7.72
CA VAL A 654 19.62 36.91 7.05
C VAL A 654 20.54 36.45 5.91
N VAL A 655 20.99 37.38 5.05
CA VAL A 655 21.95 37.09 3.97
C VAL A 655 23.29 36.62 4.54
N ARG A 656 23.77 37.17 5.66
CA ARG A 656 25.00 36.73 6.32
C ARG A 656 24.87 35.30 6.87
N ALA A 657 23.75 34.99 7.52
CA ALA A 657 23.46 33.65 8.03
C ALA A 657 23.33 32.62 6.90
N LYS A 658 22.56 32.93 5.84
CA LYS A 658 22.45 32.06 4.66
C LYS A 658 23.78 31.89 3.92
N ARG A 659 24.68 32.87 3.93
CA ARG A 659 26.05 32.73 3.40
C ARG A 659 26.94 31.82 4.24
N ALA A 660 26.78 31.79 5.57
CA ALA A 660 27.50 30.84 6.42
C ALA A 660 27.00 29.40 6.22
N LEU A 661 25.68 29.22 6.06
CA LEU A 661 25.05 27.93 5.73
C LEU A 661 25.56 27.28 4.42
N LEU A 662 26.17 28.04 3.51
CA LEU A 662 26.79 27.51 2.29
C LEU A 662 27.99 26.60 2.57
N VAL A 663 28.74 26.81 3.66
CA VAL A 663 30.02 26.12 3.93
C VAL A 663 29.83 24.62 4.22
N PRO A 664 28.92 24.19 5.12
CA PRO A 664 28.66 22.76 5.33
C PRO A 664 27.72 22.13 4.29
N ALA A 665 27.02 22.93 3.48
CA ALA A 665 26.00 22.44 2.56
C ALA A 665 26.58 21.66 1.36
N GLY A 666 25.91 20.57 0.96
CA GLY A 666 26.17 19.90 -0.32
C GLY A 666 25.75 20.77 -1.52
N LYS A 667 26.29 20.49 -2.71
CA LYS A 667 26.13 21.34 -3.92
C LYS A 667 24.68 21.73 -4.26
N GLU A 668 23.72 20.82 -4.08
CA GLU A 668 22.31 21.12 -4.35
C GLU A 668 21.71 22.09 -3.32
N ALA A 669 22.02 21.93 -2.04
CA ALA A 669 21.61 22.85 -0.99
C ALA A 669 22.34 24.21 -1.11
N GLN A 670 23.60 24.22 -1.55
CA GLN A 670 24.31 25.46 -1.90
C GLN A 670 23.63 26.22 -3.04
N ALA A 671 23.19 25.53 -4.10
CA ALA A 671 22.48 26.17 -5.21
C ALA A 671 21.12 26.76 -4.75
N ALA A 672 20.37 26.03 -3.93
CA ALA A 672 19.11 26.52 -3.35
C ALA A 672 19.33 27.76 -2.44
N LEU A 673 20.33 27.73 -1.55
CA LEU A 673 20.70 28.86 -0.69
C LEU A 673 21.15 30.08 -1.51
N TRP A 674 21.93 29.89 -2.57
CA TRP A 674 22.34 30.99 -3.47
C TRP A 674 21.13 31.62 -4.18
N ARG A 675 20.16 30.80 -4.63
CA ARG A 675 18.91 31.30 -5.22
C ARG A 675 18.08 32.11 -4.22
N GLU A 676 17.96 31.66 -2.97
CA GLU A 676 17.30 32.41 -1.89
C GLU A 676 18.03 33.72 -1.54
N ILE A 677 19.36 33.71 -1.53
CA ILE A 677 20.18 34.92 -1.36
C ILE A 677 19.92 35.90 -2.52
N GLY A 678 19.76 35.42 -3.76
CA GLY A 678 19.39 36.23 -4.91
C GLY A 678 17.98 36.84 -4.80
N ASP A 679 16.97 36.02 -4.44
CA ASP A 679 15.60 36.49 -4.19
C ASP A 679 15.54 37.55 -3.08
N LEU A 680 16.34 37.40 -2.01
CA LEU A 680 16.47 38.40 -0.94
C LEU A 680 17.13 39.70 -1.43
N HIS A 681 18.23 39.60 -2.18
CA HIS A 681 18.92 40.77 -2.76
C HIS A 681 18.03 41.56 -3.69
N TRP A 682 17.30 40.89 -4.59
CA TRP A 682 16.39 41.52 -5.54
C TRP A 682 15.16 42.12 -4.85
N ARG A 683 14.42 41.32 -4.07
CA ARG A 683 13.08 41.70 -3.57
C ARG A 683 13.05 42.47 -2.24
N ARG A 684 14.07 42.32 -1.39
CA ARG A 684 14.12 42.98 -0.06
C ARG A 684 15.18 44.08 0.02
N LEU A 685 16.36 43.85 -0.54
CA LEU A 685 17.48 44.79 -0.48
C LEU A 685 17.59 45.71 -1.71
N GLN A 686 16.90 45.39 -2.81
CA GLN A 686 16.95 46.10 -4.10
C GLN A 686 18.38 46.20 -4.70
N GLN A 687 19.22 45.20 -4.42
CA GLN A 687 20.61 45.10 -4.88
C GLN A 687 20.69 44.20 -6.12
N THR A 688 20.39 44.76 -7.29
CA THR A 688 20.32 44.02 -8.57
C THR A 688 21.62 43.29 -8.91
N GLU A 689 22.77 43.97 -8.87
CA GLU A 689 24.10 43.36 -9.14
C GLU A 689 24.40 42.18 -8.20
N ALA A 690 24.03 42.29 -6.92
CA ALA A 690 24.24 41.23 -5.92
C ALA A 690 23.28 40.04 -6.09
N ALA A 691 22.08 40.28 -6.63
CA ALA A 691 21.14 39.24 -7.02
C ALA A 691 21.61 38.51 -8.30
N GLU A 692 22.07 39.26 -9.31
CA GLU A 692 22.59 38.74 -10.58
C GLU A 692 23.75 37.76 -10.32
N GLU A 693 24.72 38.14 -9.50
CA GLU A 693 25.83 37.28 -9.09
C GLU A 693 25.36 36.07 -8.26
N ALA A 694 24.42 36.25 -7.32
CA ALA A 694 23.90 35.14 -6.52
C ALA A 694 23.16 34.09 -7.38
N PHE A 695 22.36 34.51 -8.37
CA PHE A 695 21.74 33.59 -9.33
C PHE A 695 22.77 32.94 -10.26
N ARG A 696 23.82 33.67 -10.71
CA ARG A 696 24.93 33.05 -11.46
C ARG A 696 25.70 32.02 -10.64
N GLN A 697 25.92 32.23 -9.34
CA GLN A 697 26.55 31.23 -8.46
C GLN A 697 25.68 29.99 -8.25
N ALA A 698 24.35 30.15 -8.14
CA ALA A 698 23.42 29.00 -8.14
C ALA A 698 23.52 28.18 -9.44
N LEU A 699 23.55 28.86 -10.59
CA LEU A 699 23.67 28.23 -11.91
C LEU A 699 25.06 27.63 -12.19
N ALA A 700 26.12 28.16 -11.60
CA ALA A 700 27.47 27.58 -11.67
C ALA A 700 27.57 26.24 -10.91
N LEU A 701 26.75 26.05 -9.87
CA LEU A 701 26.62 24.79 -9.14
C LEU A 701 25.63 23.82 -9.81
N ARG A 702 24.53 24.35 -10.36
CA ARG A 702 23.48 23.59 -11.06
C ARG A 702 23.01 24.34 -12.30
N PRO A 703 23.61 24.11 -13.49
CA PRO A 703 23.23 24.78 -14.74
C PRO A 703 21.74 24.60 -15.10
N ASP A 704 21.15 23.51 -14.63
CA ASP A 704 19.78 23.08 -14.97
C ASP A 704 18.71 23.57 -13.95
N ASP A 705 19.04 24.48 -13.02
CA ASP A 705 18.03 25.07 -12.12
C ASP A 705 17.12 26.03 -12.89
N ARG A 706 16.01 25.49 -13.40
CA ARG A 706 14.93 26.23 -14.07
C ARG A 706 14.42 27.44 -13.28
N ALA A 707 14.40 27.39 -11.94
CA ALA A 707 13.93 28.51 -11.13
C ALA A 707 14.98 29.63 -11.05
N ALA A 708 16.27 29.29 -10.95
CA ALA A 708 17.35 30.28 -11.03
C ALA A 708 17.48 30.87 -12.45
N LEU A 709 17.30 30.07 -13.51
CA LEU A 709 17.22 30.54 -14.90
C LEU A 709 16.06 31.53 -15.09
N GLN A 710 14.87 31.21 -14.57
CA GLN A 710 13.70 32.10 -14.66
C GLN A 710 13.93 33.42 -13.90
N ARG A 711 14.48 33.37 -12.68
CA ARG A 711 14.79 34.58 -11.89
C ARG A 711 15.85 35.47 -12.57
N LEU A 712 16.88 34.85 -13.15
CA LEU A 712 17.88 35.59 -13.90
C LEU A 712 17.30 36.18 -15.20
N LEU A 713 16.39 35.47 -15.88
CA LEU A 713 15.67 35.98 -17.05
C LEU A 713 14.75 37.17 -16.70
N GLU A 714 14.01 37.08 -15.58
CA GLU A 714 13.22 38.19 -15.03
C GLU A 714 14.14 39.43 -14.83
N LEU A 715 15.26 39.27 -14.10
CA LEU A 715 16.22 40.35 -13.83
C LEU A 715 16.92 40.91 -15.09
N CYS A 716 17.33 40.05 -16.04
CA CYS A 716 17.92 40.48 -17.31
C CYS A 716 16.92 41.26 -18.18
N SER A 717 15.61 41.04 -18.01
CA SER A 717 14.57 41.82 -18.69
C SER A 717 14.28 43.17 -18.03
N GLU A 718 14.46 43.29 -16.71
CA GLU A 718 14.41 44.58 -15.98
C GLU A 718 15.64 45.46 -16.24
N THR A 719 16.78 44.85 -16.58
CA THR A 719 18.09 45.52 -16.76
C THR A 719 18.48 45.75 -18.24
N ASP A 720 17.54 45.60 -19.18
CA ASP A 720 17.75 45.74 -20.63
C ASP A 720 18.86 44.81 -21.22
N GLN A 721 19.21 43.71 -20.54
CA GLN A 721 20.24 42.74 -20.95
C GLN A 721 19.71 41.74 -22.01
N TRP A 722 19.07 42.24 -23.07
CA TRP A 722 18.28 41.45 -24.05
C TRP A 722 19.02 40.28 -24.72
N ARG A 723 20.36 40.35 -24.84
CA ARG A 723 21.17 39.25 -25.37
C ARG A 723 21.29 38.08 -24.39
N GLU A 724 21.58 38.35 -23.12
CA GLU A 724 21.63 37.30 -22.09
C GLU A 724 20.23 36.71 -21.85
N ALA A 725 19.17 37.54 -21.88
CA ALA A 725 17.79 37.07 -21.83
C ALA A 725 17.45 36.07 -22.96
N ILE A 726 17.86 36.33 -24.21
CA ILE A 726 17.65 35.41 -25.34
C ILE A 726 18.40 34.09 -25.14
N ASP A 727 19.65 34.12 -24.70
CA ASP A 727 20.43 32.89 -24.45
C ASP A 727 19.94 32.11 -23.22
N LEU A 728 19.34 32.78 -22.23
CA LEU A 728 18.62 32.13 -21.12
C LEU A 728 17.33 31.45 -21.59
N CYS A 729 16.50 32.13 -22.40
CA CYS A 729 15.33 31.51 -23.03
C CYS A 729 15.70 30.27 -23.87
N ARG A 730 16.80 30.33 -24.62
CA ARG A 730 17.30 29.18 -25.40
C ARG A 730 17.71 28.01 -24.50
N LYS A 731 18.45 28.25 -23.42
CA LYS A 731 18.79 27.20 -22.43
C LYS A 731 17.54 26.63 -21.75
N MET A 732 16.55 27.45 -21.41
CA MET A 732 15.28 26.98 -20.86
C MET A 732 14.50 26.12 -21.85
N ALA A 733 14.60 26.39 -23.16
CA ALA A 733 14.05 25.55 -24.22
C ALA A 733 14.81 24.20 -24.35
N GLU A 734 16.14 24.24 -24.34
CA GLU A 734 17.02 23.04 -24.40
C GLU A 734 16.82 22.09 -23.20
N LEU A 735 16.45 22.64 -22.03
CA LEU A 735 16.14 21.89 -20.80
C LEU A 735 14.68 21.41 -20.71
N GLU A 736 13.83 21.72 -21.68
CA GLU A 736 12.40 21.38 -21.65
C GLU A 736 12.06 20.17 -22.52
N GLN A 737 11.26 19.26 -21.98
CA GLN A 737 10.91 17.98 -22.62
C GLN A 737 9.57 18.04 -23.37
N LYS A 738 8.78 19.10 -23.15
CA LYS A 738 7.48 19.31 -23.81
C LYS A 738 7.65 20.24 -25.02
N PRO A 739 7.37 19.78 -26.27
CA PRO A 739 7.57 20.60 -27.46
C PRO A 739 6.76 21.91 -27.43
N GLU A 740 5.53 21.88 -26.91
CA GLU A 740 4.68 23.08 -26.72
C GLU A 740 5.33 24.17 -25.84
N LEU A 741 6.15 23.78 -24.86
CA LEU A 741 6.82 24.72 -23.94
C LEU A 741 8.16 25.16 -24.53
N GLN A 742 8.91 24.24 -25.14
CA GLN A 742 10.11 24.54 -25.93
C GLN A 742 9.80 25.58 -27.02
N ALA A 743 8.71 25.39 -27.78
CA ALA A 743 8.23 26.32 -28.79
C ALA A 743 7.95 27.73 -28.23
N LYS A 744 7.33 27.83 -27.04
CA LYS A 744 7.06 29.11 -26.35
C LYS A 744 8.34 29.83 -25.93
N TYR A 745 9.35 29.11 -25.41
CA TYR A 745 10.64 29.72 -25.07
C TYR A 745 11.40 30.22 -26.30
N HIS A 746 11.43 29.44 -27.40
CA HIS A 746 11.98 29.92 -28.68
C HIS A 746 11.19 31.12 -29.23
N HIS A 747 9.86 31.13 -29.09
CA HIS A 747 9.00 32.22 -29.57
C HIS A 747 9.24 33.51 -28.79
N ALA A 748 9.37 33.44 -27.46
CA ALA A 748 9.72 34.58 -26.62
C ALA A 748 11.09 35.16 -27.00
N ALA A 749 12.09 34.29 -27.22
CA ALA A 749 13.41 34.68 -27.70
C ALA A 749 13.35 35.34 -29.09
N ALA A 750 12.52 34.83 -29.99
CA ALA A 750 12.33 35.37 -31.34
C ALA A 750 11.66 36.76 -31.32
N VAL A 751 10.65 36.96 -30.46
CA VAL A 751 10.00 38.25 -30.24
C VAL A 751 10.97 39.26 -29.63
N MET A 752 11.78 38.87 -28.64
CA MET A 752 12.85 39.71 -28.09
C MET A 752 13.89 40.09 -29.17
N ALA A 753 14.32 39.13 -30.00
CA ALA A 753 15.24 39.40 -31.11
C ALA A 753 14.65 40.39 -32.13
N ARG A 754 13.35 40.26 -32.44
CA ARG A 754 12.62 41.12 -33.37
C ARG A 754 12.40 42.54 -32.82
N ASP A 755 11.92 42.67 -31.59
CA ASP A 755 11.37 43.93 -31.07
C ASP A 755 12.32 44.72 -30.16
N LYS A 756 13.38 44.07 -29.62
CA LYS A 756 14.37 44.70 -28.73
C LYS A 756 15.76 44.81 -29.33
N LEU A 757 16.15 43.87 -30.20
CA LEU A 757 17.46 43.89 -30.88
C LEU A 757 17.40 44.32 -32.35
N ASP A 758 16.21 44.32 -32.98
CA ASP A 758 16.00 44.48 -34.44
C ASP A 758 16.86 43.51 -35.29
N ASP A 759 17.31 42.39 -34.69
CA ASP A 759 18.04 41.34 -35.39
C ASP A 759 17.05 40.36 -36.02
N ALA A 760 16.48 40.79 -37.14
CA ALA A 760 15.56 39.99 -37.93
C ALA A 760 16.20 38.67 -38.45
N ALA A 761 17.53 38.57 -38.58
CA ALA A 761 18.19 37.34 -39.01
C ALA A 761 18.27 36.31 -37.87
N LEU A 762 18.45 36.76 -36.62
CA LEU A 762 18.28 35.95 -35.42
C LEU A 762 16.80 35.60 -35.18
N ALA A 763 15.89 36.56 -35.34
CA ALA A 763 14.46 36.33 -35.16
C ALA A 763 13.90 35.28 -36.13
N ILE A 764 14.24 35.33 -37.43
CA ILE A 764 13.81 34.32 -38.41
C ILE A 764 14.35 32.91 -38.06
N ARG A 765 15.51 32.79 -37.42
CA ARG A 765 16.01 31.51 -36.92
C ARG A 765 15.19 31.02 -35.72
N LEU A 766 15.01 31.86 -34.70
CA LEU A 766 14.29 31.49 -33.49
C LEU A 766 12.79 31.21 -33.76
N PHE A 767 12.15 31.92 -34.69
CA PHE A 767 10.79 31.58 -35.17
C PHE A 767 10.76 30.27 -35.97
N ASN A 768 11.85 29.87 -36.63
CA ASN A 768 11.95 28.54 -37.22
C ASN A 768 12.12 27.47 -36.13
N ASP A 769 12.96 27.70 -35.12
CA ASP A 769 13.13 26.80 -33.97
C ASP A 769 11.78 26.60 -33.22
N THR A 770 10.96 27.65 -33.09
CA THR A 770 9.55 27.55 -32.62
C THR A 770 8.73 26.58 -33.46
N LEU A 771 8.81 26.67 -34.80
CA LEU A 771 8.00 25.86 -35.72
C LEU A 771 8.53 24.43 -35.91
N ASP A 772 9.82 24.19 -35.65
CA ASP A 772 10.41 22.85 -35.58
C ASP A 772 10.02 22.13 -34.28
N ALA A 773 9.75 22.86 -33.20
CA ALA A 773 9.17 22.32 -31.96
C ALA A 773 7.64 22.17 -32.04
N ASP A 774 6.91 23.18 -32.53
CA ASP A 774 5.46 23.13 -32.75
C ASP A 774 5.03 23.75 -34.11
N PRO A 775 4.75 22.91 -35.13
CA PRO A 775 4.26 23.35 -36.43
C PRO A 775 2.88 24.05 -36.41
N GLN A 776 2.13 24.03 -35.29
CA GLN A 776 0.81 24.65 -35.19
C GLN A 776 0.87 26.13 -34.77
N GLN A 777 2.03 26.64 -34.32
CA GLN A 777 2.20 28.02 -33.85
C GLN A 777 2.30 29.01 -35.02
N LEU A 778 1.21 29.15 -35.80
CA LEU A 778 1.16 29.92 -37.06
C LEU A 778 1.58 31.40 -36.93
N GLN A 779 1.48 32.00 -35.74
CA GLN A 779 1.97 33.35 -35.45
C GLN A 779 3.49 33.50 -35.68
N ALA A 780 4.27 32.43 -35.47
CA ALA A 780 5.70 32.43 -35.79
C ALA A 780 5.93 32.43 -37.31
N PHE A 781 5.06 31.75 -38.08
CA PHE A 781 5.15 31.72 -39.54
C PHE A 781 4.74 33.06 -40.17
N SER A 782 3.69 33.73 -39.68
CA SER A 782 3.33 35.07 -40.15
C SER A 782 4.41 36.11 -39.83
N ALA A 783 5.05 36.02 -38.66
CA ALA A 783 6.20 36.86 -38.33
C ALA A 783 7.39 36.64 -39.29
N ILE A 784 7.65 35.40 -39.73
CA ILE A 784 8.67 35.10 -40.75
C ILE A 784 8.28 35.71 -42.12
N ASP A 785 7.03 35.54 -42.57
CA ASP A 785 6.55 36.12 -43.84
C ASP A 785 6.69 37.64 -43.85
N GLU A 786 6.20 38.31 -42.80
CA GLU A 786 6.31 39.76 -42.66
C GLU A 786 7.77 40.25 -42.70
N LEU A 787 8.68 39.56 -41.99
CA LEU A 787 10.09 39.95 -41.94
C LEU A 787 10.78 39.75 -43.30
N CYS A 788 10.57 38.60 -43.95
CA CYS A 788 11.12 38.34 -45.28
C CYS A 788 10.54 39.30 -46.33
N THR A 789 9.23 39.58 -46.28
CA THR A 789 8.53 40.51 -47.18
C THR A 789 8.96 41.96 -46.95
N ARG A 790 9.17 42.39 -45.70
CA ARG A 790 9.76 43.72 -45.37
C ARG A 790 11.18 43.86 -45.94
N GLN A 791 12.02 42.84 -45.78
CA GLN A 791 13.38 42.82 -46.33
C GLN A 791 13.45 42.59 -47.84
N ARG A 792 12.37 42.08 -48.45
CA ARG A 792 12.28 41.62 -49.85
C ARG A 792 13.19 40.42 -50.16
N ASP A 793 13.53 39.60 -49.17
CA ASP A 793 14.22 38.32 -49.40
C ASP A 793 13.22 37.23 -49.76
N TRP A 794 12.82 37.22 -51.03
CA TRP A 794 11.90 36.24 -51.58
C TRP A 794 12.48 34.81 -51.59
N LYS A 795 13.81 34.63 -51.47
CA LYS A 795 14.46 33.31 -51.44
C LYS A 795 14.36 32.68 -50.06
N GLN A 796 14.59 33.46 -49.00
CA GLN A 796 14.31 33.01 -47.63
C GLN A 796 12.83 32.76 -47.45
N LEU A 797 11.96 33.60 -48.02
CA LEU A 797 10.50 33.40 -47.93
C LEU A 797 10.06 32.05 -48.52
N GLU A 798 10.44 31.77 -49.77
CA GLU A 798 10.22 30.49 -50.46
C GLU A 798 10.75 29.29 -49.67
N LEU A 799 11.97 29.39 -49.13
CA LEU A 799 12.58 28.34 -48.32
C LEU A 799 11.83 28.10 -46.99
N ASN A 800 11.31 29.17 -46.38
CA ASN A 800 10.47 29.06 -45.17
C ASN A 800 9.08 28.46 -45.47
N TYR A 801 8.43 28.83 -46.58
CA TYR A 801 7.21 28.17 -47.06
C TYR A 801 7.45 26.67 -47.31
N ALA A 802 8.53 26.32 -48.01
CA ALA A 802 8.88 24.92 -48.27
C ALA A 802 9.13 24.12 -46.98
N ARG A 803 9.83 24.70 -45.99
CA ARG A 803 10.00 24.09 -44.66
C ARG A 803 8.68 23.92 -43.92
N MET A 804 7.81 24.92 -43.92
CA MET A 804 6.49 24.84 -43.28
C MET A 804 5.64 23.71 -43.89
N ILE A 805 5.69 23.55 -45.21
CA ILE A 805 5.01 22.45 -45.93
C ILE A 805 5.64 21.08 -45.64
N GLN A 806 6.92 21.00 -45.27
CA GLN A 806 7.59 19.78 -44.83
C GLN A 806 7.29 19.41 -43.37
N ARG A 807 7.12 20.41 -42.49
CA ARG A 807 6.73 20.23 -41.07
C ARG A 807 5.33 19.65 -40.89
N LEU A 808 4.41 19.92 -41.83
CA LEU A 808 3.02 19.46 -41.79
C LEU A 808 2.86 18.06 -42.43
N PRO A 809 2.40 17.03 -41.69
CA PRO A 809 2.09 15.71 -42.26
C PRO A 809 1.12 15.77 -43.45
N ALA A 810 1.23 14.83 -44.39
CA ALA A 810 0.41 14.83 -45.60
C ALA A 810 -1.11 14.74 -45.35
N GLU A 811 -1.50 14.07 -44.27
CA GLU A 811 -2.90 13.89 -43.83
C GLU A 811 -3.39 15.02 -42.91
N ALA A 812 -2.48 15.83 -42.36
CA ALA A 812 -2.80 16.86 -41.38
C ALA A 812 -3.19 18.19 -42.06
N ALA A 813 -4.30 18.77 -41.61
CA ALA A 813 -4.79 20.09 -42.01
C ALA A 813 -4.71 20.35 -43.53
N PRO A 814 -5.42 19.58 -44.39
CA PRO A 814 -5.32 19.69 -45.84
C PRO A 814 -5.60 21.11 -46.35
N ALA A 815 -6.56 21.83 -45.77
CA ALA A 815 -6.84 23.23 -46.12
C ALA A 815 -5.66 24.19 -45.85
N LEU A 816 -4.86 23.95 -44.79
CA LEU A 816 -3.65 24.71 -44.50
C LEU A 816 -2.51 24.35 -45.48
N ARG A 817 -2.39 23.07 -45.86
CA ARG A 817 -1.45 22.66 -46.92
C ARG A 817 -1.83 23.29 -48.26
N THR A 818 -3.12 23.32 -48.62
CA THR A 818 -3.62 24.00 -49.83
C THR A 818 -3.30 25.49 -49.82
N SER A 819 -3.56 26.21 -48.71
CA SER A 819 -3.29 27.65 -48.65
C SER A 819 -1.78 27.97 -48.64
N LEU A 820 -0.94 27.16 -47.99
CA LEU A 820 0.52 27.30 -48.06
C LEU A 820 1.06 27.06 -49.48
N TRP A 821 0.57 26.03 -50.18
CA TRP A 821 0.94 25.77 -51.59
C TRP A 821 0.44 26.88 -52.53
N HIS A 822 -0.77 27.39 -52.34
CA HIS A 822 -1.31 28.51 -53.11
C HIS A 822 -0.51 29.80 -52.89
N ASN A 823 -0.21 30.15 -51.63
CA ASN A 823 0.58 31.35 -51.30
C ASN A 823 2.02 31.24 -51.82
N LEU A 824 2.64 30.06 -51.75
CA LEU A 824 3.94 29.80 -52.38
C LEU A 824 3.86 29.96 -53.90
N GLY A 825 2.82 29.45 -54.55
CA GLY A 825 2.53 29.67 -55.97
C GLY A 825 2.41 31.15 -56.33
N GLU A 826 1.72 31.95 -55.52
CA GLU A 826 1.61 33.40 -55.72
C GLU A 826 2.94 34.14 -55.53
N VAL A 827 3.76 33.78 -54.54
CA VAL A 827 5.11 34.34 -54.37
C VAL A 827 5.99 34.01 -55.57
N LEU A 828 5.95 32.76 -56.04
CA LEU A 828 6.71 32.31 -57.21
C LEU A 828 6.25 33.01 -58.50
N ARG A 829 4.94 33.10 -58.75
CA ARG A 829 4.34 33.77 -59.91
C ARG A 829 4.60 35.28 -59.92
N THR A 830 4.35 35.98 -58.80
CA THR A 830 4.32 37.44 -58.77
C THR A 830 5.66 38.09 -58.41
N ARG A 831 6.43 37.52 -57.48
CA ARG A 831 7.68 38.10 -56.97
C ARG A 831 8.90 37.54 -57.69
N ARG A 832 9.00 36.21 -57.83
CA ARG A 832 10.13 35.56 -58.52
C ARG A 832 9.97 35.45 -60.03
N ARG A 833 8.73 35.42 -60.54
CA ARG A 833 8.39 35.11 -61.96
C ARG A 833 8.92 33.74 -62.41
N ASP A 834 8.88 32.78 -61.49
CA ASP A 834 9.32 31.41 -61.71
C ASP A 834 8.09 30.55 -62.04
N PHE A 835 7.69 30.55 -63.32
CA PHE A 835 6.39 30.02 -63.73
C PHE A 835 6.30 28.50 -63.65
N GLU A 836 7.39 27.77 -63.92
CA GLU A 836 7.46 26.30 -63.76
C GLU A 836 7.29 25.89 -62.29
N ALA A 837 8.00 26.57 -61.37
CA ALA A 837 7.85 26.35 -59.93
C ALA A 837 6.45 26.75 -59.43
N ALA A 838 5.89 27.84 -59.96
CA ALA A 838 4.51 28.26 -59.63
C ALA A 838 3.47 27.22 -60.11
N ILE A 839 3.61 26.66 -61.32
CA ILE A 839 2.77 25.55 -61.81
C ILE A 839 2.87 24.37 -60.84
N ALA A 840 4.07 23.93 -60.46
CA ALA A 840 4.24 22.80 -59.55
C ALA A 840 3.57 23.02 -58.17
N ALA A 841 3.61 24.26 -57.66
CA ALA A 841 2.94 24.65 -56.42
C ALA A 841 1.41 24.68 -56.56
N PHE A 842 0.88 25.25 -57.65
CA PHE A 842 -0.57 25.27 -57.89
C PHE A 842 -1.14 23.88 -58.26
N GLU A 843 -0.39 23.04 -58.98
CA GLU A 843 -0.72 21.61 -59.19
C GLU A 843 -0.71 20.82 -57.87
N ALA A 844 0.10 21.20 -56.88
CA ALA A 844 0.06 20.60 -55.54
C ALA A 844 -1.18 21.03 -54.75
N ALA A 845 -1.60 22.30 -54.87
CA ALA A 845 -2.84 22.79 -54.26
C ALA A 845 -4.10 22.22 -54.94
N ASP A 846 -4.18 22.19 -56.28
CA ASP A 846 -5.31 21.62 -57.03
C ASP A 846 -5.51 20.12 -56.73
N ARG A 847 -4.44 19.35 -56.53
CA ARG A 847 -4.54 17.94 -56.09
C ARG A 847 -5.12 17.75 -54.68
N LEU A 848 -5.02 18.75 -53.80
CA LEU A 848 -5.60 18.73 -52.46
C LEU A 848 -7.04 19.26 -52.43
N ASP A 849 -7.38 20.16 -53.35
CA ASP A 849 -8.70 20.77 -53.50
C ASP A 849 -8.98 21.03 -54.99
N PRO A 850 -9.52 20.05 -55.73
CA PRO A 850 -9.75 20.17 -57.17
C PRO A 850 -10.97 21.04 -57.54
N GLY A 851 -11.59 21.74 -56.57
CA GLY A 851 -12.82 22.52 -56.76
C GLY A 851 -12.60 24.02 -56.99
N ASP A 852 -11.41 24.54 -56.70
CA ASP A 852 -11.09 25.96 -56.80
C ASP A 852 -10.99 26.43 -58.26
N ARG A 853 -12.08 27.06 -58.73
CA ARG A 853 -12.19 27.65 -60.06
C ARG A 853 -11.13 28.72 -60.33
N ALA A 854 -10.80 29.55 -59.35
CA ALA A 854 -9.84 30.64 -59.53
C ALA A 854 -8.41 30.10 -59.68
N ARG A 855 -8.04 29.08 -58.90
CA ARG A 855 -6.76 28.36 -59.05
C ARG A 855 -6.67 27.61 -60.38
N ALA A 856 -7.77 27.01 -60.84
CA ALA A 856 -7.84 26.39 -62.16
C ALA A 856 -7.64 27.42 -63.29
N GLU A 857 -8.25 28.60 -63.20
CA GLU A 857 -8.03 29.71 -64.15
C GLU A 857 -6.57 30.20 -64.12
N MET A 858 -5.96 30.39 -62.94
CA MET A 858 -4.54 30.75 -62.80
C MET A 858 -3.62 29.68 -63.42
N LEU A 859 -3.95 28.40 -63.27
CA LEU A 859 -3.22 27.29 -63.92
C LEU A 859 -3.39 27.34 -65.44
N ALA A 860 -4.57 27.64 -65.97
CA ALA A 860 -4.80 27.79 -67.41
C ALA A 860 -3.94 28.92 -68.00
N GLU A 861 -3.88 30.08 -67.34
CA GLU A 861 -3.01 31.19 -67.72
C GLU A 861 -1.52 30.81 -67.66
N LEU A 862 -1.08 30.14 -66.60
CA LEU A 862 0.31 29.71 -66.46
C LEU A 862 0.73 28.68 -67.50
N TYR A 863 -0.12 27.68 -67.79
CA TYR A 863 0.11 26.73 -68.88
C TYR A 863 0.21 27.43 -70.24
N TYR A 864 -0.60 28.48 -70.48
CA TYR A 864 -0.48 29.27 -71.71
C TYR A 864 0.85 30.04 -71.78
N LEU A 865 1.27 30.66 -70.69
CA LEU A 865 2.53 31.43 -70.62
C LEU A 865 3.78 30.55 -70.73
N CYS A 866 3.74 29.28 -70.30
CA CYS A 866 4.87 28.36 -70.37
C CYS A 866 5.01 27.65 -71.74
N GLY A 867 4.13 27.91 -72.70
CA GLY A 867 4.31 27.52 -74.09
C GLY A 867 3.77 26.13 -74.48
N PRO A 868 4.18 25.59 -75.64
CA PRO A 868 3.43 24.55 -76.36
C PRO A 868 3.37 23.19 -75.64
N GLU A 869 4.33 22.86 -74.77
CA GLU A 869 4.34 21.59 -74.05
C GLU A 869 3.19 21.47 -73.04
N TYR A 870 2.75 22.60 -72.48
CA TYR A 870 1.63 22.67 -71.53
C TYR A 870 0.26 22.83 -72.23
N ARG A 871 0.24 23.07 -73.55
CA ARG A 871 -0.99 23.26 -74.35
C ARG A 871 -2.06 22.17 -74.11
N PRO A 872 -1.74 20.86 -74.07
CA PRO A 872 -2.77 19.84 -73.85
C PRO A 872 -3.39 19.95 -72.46
N ARG A 873 -2.59 20.28 -71.41
CA ARG A 873 -3.09 20.47 -70.04
C ARG A 873 -4.04 21.68 -69.97
N ALA A 874 -3.69 22.79 -70.63
CA ALA A 874 -4.54 23.96 -70.74
C ALA A 874 -5.89 23.62 -71.42
N ILE A 875 -5.85 22.90 -72.55
CA ILE A 875 -7.06 22.49 -73.28
C ILE A 875 -7.97 21.61 -72.40
N THR A 876 -7.44 20.54 -71.79
CA THR A 876 -8.23 19.64 -70.92
C THR A 876 -8.80 20.36 -69.70
N LEU A 877 -8.06 21.28 -69.08
CA LEU A 877 -8.54 22.03 -67.93
C LEU A 877 -9.62 23.05 -68.32
N LEU A 878 -9.48 23.74 -69.46
CA LEU A 878 -10.52 24.64 -69.99
C LEU A 878 -11.78 23.88 -70.41
N GLN A 879 -11.65 22.69 -71.01
CA GLN A 879 -12.79 21.81 -71.30
C GLN A 879 -13.50 21.36 -70.00
N ARG A 880 -12.76 21.03 -68.93
CA ARG A 880 -13.33 20.71 -67.62
C ARG A 880 -14.07 21.90 -66.99
N LEU A 881 -13.54 23.12 -67.12
CA LEU A 881 -14.23 24.33 -66.68
C LEU A 881 -15.49 24.61 -67.50
N LEU A 882 -15.45 24.42 -68.82
CA LEU A 882 -16.60 24.58 -69.71
C LEU A 882 -17.70 23.52 -69.46
N GLN A 883 -17.36 22.29 -69.07
CA GLN A 883 -18.33 21.29 -68.61
C GLN A 883 -19.05 21.70 -67.32
N ALA A 884 -18.42 22.51 -66.47
CA ALA A 884 -19.00 23.03 -65.23
C ALA A 884 -19.77 24.36 -65.42
N ASP A 885 -19.56 25.06 -66.53
CA ASP A 885 -20.25 26.29 -66.92
C ASP A 885 -20.23 26.48 -68.46
N PRO A 886 -21.15 25.83 -69.20
CA PRO A 886 -21.15 25.86 -70.67
C PRO A 886 -21.43 27.23 -71.29
N GLY A 887 -21.86 28.22 -70.51
CA GLY A 887 -22.26 29.55 -70.99
C GLY A 887 -21.12 30.56 -71.12
N ARG A 888 -19.91 30.26 -70.65
CA ARG A 888 -18.80 31.24 -70.59
C ARG A 888 -18.07 31.42 -71.91
N ALA A 889 -18.45 32.48 -72.62
CA ALA A 889 -17.75 32.98 -73.81
C ALA A 889 -16.23 33.13 -73.61
N GLU A 890 -15.76 33.60 -72.45
CA GLU A 890 -14.34 33.76 -72.12
C GLU A 890 -13.52 32.47 -72.30
N LEU A 891 -14.06 31.35 -71.79
CA LEU A 891 -13.44 30.02 -71.91
C LEU A 891 -13.50 29.52 -73.36
N LEU A 892 -14.62 29.79 -74.06
CA LEU A 892 -14.77 29.47 -75.48
C LEU A 892 -13.77 30.25 -76.36
N HIS A 893 -13.52 31.54 -76.09
CA HIS A 893 -12.51 32.36 -76.79
C HIS A 893 -11.09 31.84 -76.55
N GLN A 894 -10.74 31.53 -75.30
CA GLN A 894 -9.42 30.96 -74.95
C GLN A 894 -9.22 29.59 -75.63
N LEU A 895 -10.22 28.71 -75.56
CA LEU A 895 -10.17 27.40 -76.19
C LEU A 895 -10.14 27.50 -77.72
N HIS A 896 -10.92 28.38 -78.33
CA HIS A 896 -10.92 28.65 -79.77
C HIS A 896 -9.52 29.08 -80.25
N ARG A 897 -8.88 30.01 -79.54
CA ARG A 897 -7.50 30.43 -79.80
C ARG A 897 -6.52 29.27 -79.67
N LEU A 898 -6.60 28.49 -78.59
CA LEU A 898 -5.73 27.34 -78.36
C LEU A 898 -5.86 26.24 -79.42
N GLN A 899 -7.05 26.09 -80.01
CA GLN A 899 -7.32 25.14 -81.09
C GLN A 899 -6.85 25.68 -82.46
N LEU A 900 -7.04 26.97 -82.77
CA LEU A 900 -6.50 27.58 -84.00
C LEU A 900 -4.96 27.56 -84.04
N GLU A 901 -4.32 28.00 -82.95
CA GLU A 901 -2.86 27.93 -82.78
C GLU A 901 -2.33 26.47 -82.72
N GLY A 902 -3.22 25.47 -82.67
CA GLY A 902 -2.91 24.03 -82.73
C GLY A 902 -3.36 23.36 -84.05
N GLU A 903 -3.76 24.14 -85.06
CA GLU A 903 -4.25 23.68 -86.38
C GLU A 903 -5.54 22.81 -86.36
N CYS A 904 -6.25 22.76 -85.22
CA CYS A 904 -7.51 22.04 -85.03
C CYS A 904 -8.72 22.82 -85.60
N TYR A 905 -8.70 23.14 -86.90
CA TYR A 905 -9.63 24.06 -87.55
C TYR A 905 -11.13 23.71 -87.39
N ASP A 906 -11.48 22.42 -87.37
CA ASP A 906 -12.87 21.99 -87.19
C ASP A 906 -13.39 22.27 -85.78
N GLN A 907 -12.60 21.95 -84.75
CA GLN A 907 -12.93 22.20 -83.34
C GLN A 907 -13.03 23.71 -83.07
N ALA A 908 -12.09 24.49 -83.63
CA ALA A 908 -12.14 25.94 -83.62
C ALA A 908 -13.41 26.49 -84.31
N TRP A 909 -13.81 25.92 -85.46
CA TRP A 909 -15.03 26.35 -86.14
C TRP A 909 -16.30 26.01 -85.34
N CYS A 910 -16.36 24.86 -84.67
CA CYS A 910 -17.46 24.50 -83.77
C CYS A 910 -17.59 25.50 -82.60
N LEU A 911 -16.47 25.92 -81.99
CA LEU A 911 -16.43 26.94 -80.93
C LEU A 911 -16.85 28.33 -81.46
N ALA A 912 -16.43 28.69 -82.68
CA ALA A 912 -16.87 29.92 -83.34
C ALA A 912 -18.37 29.89 -83.71
N ALA A 913 -18.94 28.72 -83.99
CA ALA A 913 -20.36 28.55 -84.31
C ALA A 913 -21.27 28.73 -83.08
N THR A 914 -20.88 28.23 -81.90
CA THR A 914 -21.62 28.50 -80.65
C THR A 914 -21.51 29.96 -80.21
N LEU A 915 -20.31 30.54 -80.28
CA LEU A 915 -20.09 31.97 -80.02
C LEU A 915 -20.88 32.87 -81.00
N ALA A 916 -21.02 32.48 -82.26
CA ALA A 916 -21.84 33.21 -83.23
C ALA A 916 -23.33 33.12 -82.88
N HIS A 917 -23.80 31.93 -82.52
CA HIS A 917 -25.19 31.69 -82.09
C HIS A 917 -25.55 32.48 -80.82
N SER A 918 -24.68 32.47 -79.80
CA SER A 918 -24.87 33.26 -78.56
C SER A 918 -24.67 34.78 -78.76
N ARG A 919 -24.27 35.22 -79.96
CA ARG A 919 -23.97 36.60 -80.34
C ARG A 919 -22.77 37.22 -79.59
N GLN A 920 -21.85 36.39 -79.13
CA GLN A 920 -20.65 36.78 -78.37
C GLN A 920 -19.35 36.65 -79.18
N ALA A 921 -19.39 36.04 -80.37
CA ALA A 921 -18.23 35.93 -81.26
C ALA A 921 -17.61 37.29 -81.62
N THR A 922 -16.28 37.36 -81.52
CA THR A 922 -15.47 38.47 -82.04
C THR A 922 -15.57 38.56 -83.58
N PRO A 923 -15.19 39.70 -84.20
CA PRO A 923 -15.20 39.84 -85.65
C PRO A 923 -14.35 38.81 -86.41
N GLU A 924 -13.32 38.25 -85.77
CA GLU A 924 -12.44 37.23 -86.37
C GLU A 924 -13.03 35.83 -86.28
N GLU A 925 -13.58 35.44 -85.12
CA GLU A 925 -14.37 34.20 -84.95
C GLU A 925 -15.58 34.17 -85.88
N LEU A 926 -16.31 35.29 -85.96
CA LEU A 926 -17.49 35.41 -86.80
C LEU A 926 -17.14 35.38 -88.30
N LYS A 927 -15.92 35.79 -88.68
CA LYS A 927 -15.35 35.60 -90.03
C LYS A 927 -14.93 34.14 -90.26
N HIS A 928 -14.35 33.46 -89.27
CA HIS A 928 -13.98 32.05 -89.34
C HIS A 928 -15.23 31.15 -89.47
N PHE A 929 -16.25 31.37 -88.64
CA PHE A 929 -17.56 30.72 -88.73
C PHE A 929 -18.16 30.86 -90.14
N ARG A 930 -18.27 32.11 -90.64
CA ARG A 930 -18.82 32.41 -91.97
C ARG A 930 -17.99 31.86 -93.14
N ARG A 931 -16.69 31.59 -92.97
CA ARG A 931 -15.84 31.01 -94.03
C ARG A 931 -16.22 29.57 -94.34
N TYR A 932 -16.53 28.78 -93.31
CA TYR A 932 -16.74 27.32 -93.45
C TYR A 932 -18.19 26.86 -93.24
N ARG A 933 -19.12 27.77 -92.93
CA ARG A 933 -20.55 27.47 -92.80
C ARG A 933 -21.10 26.71 -94.05
N PRO A 934 -21.75 25.55 -93.89
CA PRO A 934 -22.22 24.75 -95.02
C PRO A 934 -23.32 25.47 -95.82
N ARG A 935 -23.36 25.19 -97.13
CA ARG A 935 -24.39 25.69 -98.07
C ARG A 935 -25.21 24.60 -98.76
N LYS A 936 -24.81 23.34 -98.58
CA LYS A 936 -25.36 22.11 -99.16
C LYS A 936 -25.09 20.98 -98.17
N LEU A 937 -25.84 19.89 -98.28
CA LEU A 937 -25.69 18.74 -97.39
C LEU A 937 -24.35 18.03 -97.59
N ALA A 938 -23.51 18.04 -96.55
CA ALA A 938 -22.26 17.30 -96.54
C ALA A 938 -22.55 15.78 -96.56
N ARG A 939 -21.84 15.05 -97.42
CA ARG A 939 -22.00 13.60 -97.58
C ARG A 939 -20.99 12.86 -96.69
N ALA A 940 -21.48 12.18 -95.66
CA ALA A 940 -20.68 11.38 -94.74
C ALA A 940 -19.96 10.23 -95.47
N ARG A 941 -18.70 9.99 -95.09
CA ARG A 941 -17.83 8.93 -95.64
C ARG A 941 -18.05 7.56 -94.94
N ALA A 942 -18.75 7.55 -93.81
CA ALA A 942 -19.02 6.37 -92.99
C ALA A 942 -20.50 6.30 -92.57
N ARG A 943 -20.89 5.17 -91.94
CA ARG A 943 -22.22 4.96 -91.34
C ARG A 943 -22.09 4.83 -89.83
N LEU A 944 -23.13 5.26 -89.10
CA LEU A 944 -23.16 5.14 -87.64
C LEU A 944 -23.45 3.69 -87.22
N SER A 945 -22.60 3.13 -86.35
CA SER A 945 -22.77 1.80 -85.75
C SER A 945 -23.48 1.88 -84.40
N ASP A 946 -24.05 0.76 -83.94
CA ASP A 946 -24.78 0.69 -82.66
C ASP A 946 -23.94 1.11 -81.45
N GLU A 947 -22.63 0.86 -81.46
CA GLU A 947 -21.70 1.32 -80.43
C GLU A 947 -21.51 2.84 -80.45
N VAL A 948 -21.32 3.44 -81.63
CA VAL A 948 -21.14 4.91 -81.79
C VAL A 948 -22.41 5.66 -81.37
N TRP A 949 -23.59 5.11 -81.67
CA TRP A 949 -24.87 5.61 -81.17
C TRP A 949 -24.90 5.65 -79.63
N GLN A 950 -24.52 4.55 -78.98
CA GLN A 950 -24.55 4.43 -77.51
C GLN A 950 -23.49 5.30 -76.81
N ARG A 951 -22.31 5.46 -77.40
CA ARG A 951 -21.15 6.10 -76.74
C ARG A 951 -21.06 7.61 -76.96
N GLU A 952 -21.45 8.12 -78.13
CA GLU A 952 -21.20 9.53 -78.51
C GLU A 952 -22.48 10.32 -78.85
N LEU A 953 -23.57 9.67 -79.25
CA LEU A 953 -24.82 10.34 -79.68
C LEU A 953 -25.91 10.39 -78.61
N HIS A 954 -26.11 9.30 -77.86
CA HIS A 954 -27.10 9.25 -76.79
C HIS A 954 -26.88 10.38 -75.78
N HIS A 955 -27.95 11.09 -75.43
CA HIS A 955 -27.93 12.12 -74.40
C HIS A 955 -27.56 11.49 -73.03
N PRO A 956 -26.76 12.14 -72.16
CA PRO A 956 -26.37 11.57 -70.85
C PRO A 956 -27.54 11.17 -69.94
N LEU A 957 -28.70 11.81 -70.10
CA LEU A 957 -29.95 11.48 -69.39
C LEU A 957 -30.70 10.24 -69.96
N GLN A 958 -30.27 9.71 -71.11
CA GLN A 958 -30.89 8.55 -71.76
C GLN A 958 -30.25 7.25 -71.22
N ASP A 959 -30.79 6.70 -70.14
CA ASP A 959 -30.24 5.48 -69.51
C ASP A 959 -29.98 4.35 -70.55
N PRO A 960 -28.74 3.86 -70.69
CA PRO A 960 -28.39 2.87 -71.71
C PRO A 960 -29.00 1.49 -71.43
N ARG A 961 -29.29 1.17 -70.16
CA ARG A 961 -29.90 -0.11 -69.74
C ARG A 961 -31.37 -0.16 -70.15
N ILE A 962 -32.10 0.94 -69.92
CA ILE A 962 -33.49 1.11 -70.40
C ILE A 962 -33.51 1.01 -71.94
N SER A 963 -32.58 1.73 -72.59
CA SER A 963 -32.42 1.73 -74.05
C SER A 963 -32.14 0.33 -74.62
N ALA A 964 -31.32 -0.48 -73.95
CA ALA A 964 -31.00 -1.85 -74.36
C ALA A 964 -32.19 -2.81 -74.18
N VAL A 965 -32.92 -2.73 -73.06
CA VAL A 965 -34.14 -3.52 -72.84
C VAL A 965 -35.20 -3.21 -73.89
N PHE A 966 -35.41 -1.91 -74.20
CA PHE A 966 -36.33 -1.50 -75.25
C PHE A 966 -35.89 -1.97 -76.64
N ALA A 967 -34.58 -1.94 -76.96
CA ALA A 967 -34.07 -2.44 -78.24
C ALA A 967 -34.41 -3.93 -78.48
N ILE A 968 -34.33 -4.77 -77.44
CA ILE A 968 -34.62 -6.21 -77.56
C ILE A 968 -36.12 -6.48 -77.76
N VAL A 969 -37.01 -5.75 -77.07
CA VAL A 969 -38.46 -5.98 -77.14
C VAL A 969 -39.18 -5.17 -78.21
N ALA A 970 -38.53 -4.15 -78.80
CA ALA A 970 -39.10 -3.30 -79.84
C ALA A 970 -39.76 -4.07 -80.99
N PRO A 971 -39.15 -5.13 -81.58
CA PRO A 971 -39.79 -5.87 -82.68
C PRO A 971 -41.12 -6.53 -82.30
N VAL A 972 -41.24 -7.06 -81.09
CA VAL A 972 -42.48 -7.73 -80.64
C VAL A 972 -43.57 -6.70 -80.37
N VAL A 973 -43.26 -5.63 -79.63
CA VAL A 973 -44.22 -4.55 -79.33
C VAL A 973 -44.62 -3.79 -80.60
N ALA A 974 -43.70 -3.65 -81.58
CA ALA A 974 -44.01 -3.09 -82.89
C ALA A 974 -45.17 -3.85 -83.56
N THR A 975 -45.08 -5.18 -83.66
CA THR A 975 -46.13 -6.00 -84.28
C THR A 975 -47.49 -5.94 -83.56
N THR A 976 -47.52 -5.66 -82.25
CA THR A 976 -48.78 -5.58 -81.49
C THR A 976 -49.44 -4.21 -81.52
N THR A 977 -48.71 -3.16 -81.91
CA THR A 977 -49.19 -1.76 -81.92
C THR A 977 -49.42 -1.19 -83.32
N ALA A 978 -48.84 -1.82 -84.34
CA ALA A 978 -48.92 -1.38 -85.74
C ALA A 978 -50.34 -1.41 -86.32
N ARG A 979 -50.66 -0.45 -87.21
CA ARG A 979 -51.97 -0.35 -87.88
C ARG A 979 -51.85 -0.51 -89.40
N PRO A 980 -52.88 -1.02 -90.12
CA PRO A 980 -52.81 -1.10 -91.58
C PRO A 980 -52.75 0.29 -92.21
N HIS A 981 -52.02 0.44 -93.33
CA HIS A 981 -51.85 1.68 -94.11
C HIS A 981 -53.14 2.52 -94.26
N ALA A 982 -54.29 1.86 -94.51
CA ALA A 982 -55.59 2.51 -94.68
C ALA A 982 -56.07 3.30 -93.44
N ALA A 983 -55.64 2.93 -92.22
CA ALA A 983 -55.95 3.65 -90.98
C ALA A 983 -55.26 5.03 -90.88
N PHE A 984 -54.27 5.28 -91.74
CA PHE A 984 -53.59 6.57 -91.89
C PHE A 984 -53.93 7.26 -93.23
N GLY A 985 -54.94 6.76 -93.96
CA GLY A 985 -55.31 7.28 -95.28
C GLY A 985 -54.35 6.91 -96.42
N LEU A 986 -53.41 5.97 -96.19
CA LEU A 986 -52.38 5.57 -97.15
C LEU A 986 -52.80 4.36 -98.00
N LYS A 987 -52.42 4.35 -99.27
CA LYS A 987 -52.52 3.17 -100.15
C LYS A 987 -51.10 2.69 -100.50
N ARG A 988 -50.82 1.40 -100.31
CA ARG A 988 -49.48 0.79 -100.48
C ARG A 988 -48.79 1.16 -101.80
N ALA A 989 -49.55 1.25 -102.89
CA ALA A 989 -49.06 1.59 -104.24
C ALA A 989 -48.65 3.07 -104.43
N GLN A 990 -48.84 3.94 -103.44
CA GLN A 990 -48.42 5.36 -103.47
C GLN A 990 -47.06 5.60 -102.79
N ARG A 991 -46.37 4.52 -102.37
CA ARG A 991 -45.01 4.62 -101.84
C ARG A 991 -44.05 5.15 -102.91
N GLN A 992 -43.09 5.96 -102.50
CA GLN A 992 -42.00 6.36 -103.39
C GLN A 992 -40.99 5.22 -103.55
N HIS A 993 -40.31 5.21 -104.69
CA HIS A 993 -39.08 4.44 -104.84
C HIS A 993 -37.91 5.26 -104.27
N LEU A 994 -36.95 4.59 -103.64
CA LEU A 994 -35.86 5.23 -102.92
C LEU A 994 -34.52 4.54 -103.23
N PRO A 995 -33.44 5.29 -103.51
CA PRO A 995 -33.44 6.71 -103.86
C PRO A 995 -34.17 6.98 -105.19
N ASP A 996 -34.69 8.19 -105.33
CA ASP A 996 -35.15 8.76 -106.60
C ASP A 996 -34.69 10.22 -106.64
N ASP A 997 -33.99 10.59 -107.71
CA ASP A 997 -33.39 11.91 -107.90
C ASP A 997 -34.43 12.96 -108.36
N SER A 998 -35.70 12.56 -108.55
CA SER A 998 -36.78 13.45 -109.01
C SER A 998 -37.15 14.58 -108.02
N GLN A 999 -36.85 14.42 -106.73
CA GLN A 999 -37.12 15.41 -105.68
C GLN A 999 -36.00 15.44 -104.61
N PRO A 1000 -35.70 16.60 -104.00
CA PRO A 1000 -34.67 16.69 -102.96
C PRO A 1000 -35.03 15.90 -101.69
N ILE A 1001 -36.33 15.74 -101.39
CA ILE A 1001 -36.78 14.99 -100.21
C ILE A 1001 -36.47 13.49 -100.32
N THR A 1002 -36.61 12.89 -101.51
CA THR A 1002 -36.30 11.45 -101.75
C THR A 1002 -34.80 11.19 -101.73
N GLU A 1003 -33.98 12.09 -102.29
CA GLU A 1003 -32.52 12.03 -102.25
C GLU A 1003 -31.99 12.16 -100.81
N VAL A 1004 -32.45 13.16 -100.04
CA VAL A 1004 -32.02 13.37 -98.65
C VAL A 1004 -32.49 12.22 -97.75
N PHE A 1005 -33.74 11.77 -97.90
CA PHE A 1005 -34.27 10.64 -97.12
C PHE A 1005 -33.48 9.34 -97.36
N GLY A 1006 -33.23 8.98 -98.63
CA GLY A 1006 -32.47 7.78 -99.01
C GLY A 1006 -31.00 7.81 -98.58
N TYR A 1007 -30.40 9.00 -98.50
CA TYR A 1007 -29.07 9.19 -97.92
C TYR A 1007 -29.07 8.99 -96.40
N LEU A 1008 -30.01 9.61 -95.69
CA LEU A 1008 -30.06 9.58 -94.24
C LEU A 1008 -30.35 8.18 -93.69
N THR A 1009 -31.26 7.42 -94.31
CA THR A 1009 -31.51 6.01 -93.91
C THR A 1009 -30.23 5.18 -93.99
N GLY A 1010 -29.41 5.41 -95.03
CA GLY A 1010 -28.12 4.77 -95.23
C GLY A 1010 -27.05 5.17 -94.21
N VAL A 1011 -26.95 6.43 -93.81
CA VAL A 1011 -25.95 6.92 -92.83
C VAL A 1011 -26.32 6.56 -91.39
N LEU A 1012 -27.60 6.64 -91.04
CA LEU A 1012 -28.09 6.40 -89.68
C LEU A 1012 -28.13 4.92 -89.28
N SER A 1013 -28.00 4.00 -90.26
CA SER A 1013 -28.16 2.54 -90.08
C SER A 1013 -29.51 2.19 -89.42
N VAL A 1014 -30.60 2.63 -90.06
CA VAL A 1014 -31.98 2.40 -89.62
C VAL A 1014 -32.68 1.34 -90.48
N ALA A 1015 -33.80 0.81 -89.98
CA ALA A 1015 -34.64 -0.11 -90.74
C ALA A 1015 -35.23 0.55 -92.00
N GLU A 1016 -35.51 -0.27 -93.03
CA GLU A 1016 -36.19 0.20 -94.24
C GLU A 1016 -37.57 0.79 -93.89
N ALA A 1017 -37.87 1.93 -94.50
CA ALA A 1017 -39.08 2.70 -94.23
C ALA A 1017 -39.66 3.23 -95.56
N ASP A 1018 -40.97 3.15 -95.69
CA ASP A 1018 -41.67 3.67 -96.87
C ASP A 1018 -41.87 5.19 -96.75
N LEU A 1019 -41.66 5.92 -97.84
CA LEU A 1019 -41.99 7.34 -97.93
C LEU A 1019 -43.25 7.53 -98.78
N PHE A 1020 -44.19 8.35 -98.31
CA PHE A 1020 -45.41 8.76 -99.00
C PHE A 1020 -45.45 10.28 -99.07
N LEU A 1021 -45.76 10.82 -100.26
CA LEU A 1021 -45.90 12.25 -100.49
C LEU A 1021 -47.40 12.56 -100.61
N GLN A 1022 -47.92 13.44 -99.75
CA GLN A 1022 -49.33 13.82 -99.71
C GLN A 1022 -49.46 15.36 -99.68
N PRO A 1023 -49.25 16.04 -100.83
CA PRO A 1023 -49.25 17.51 -100.91
C PRO A 1023 -50.60 18.14 -100.53
N ASP A 1024 -51.69 17.39 -100.57
CA ASP A 1024 -53.02 17.85 -100.15
C ASP A 1024 -53.18 17.94 -98.61
N GLN A 1025 -52.23 17.43 -97.81
CA GLN A 1025 -52.31 17.44 -96.34
C GLN A 1025 -51.49 18.59 -95.72
N PRO A 1026 -52.10 19.41 -94.83
CA PRO A 1026 -51.43 20.53 -94.16
C PRO A 1026 -50.62 20.07 -92.94
N LEU A 1027 -49.68 19.14 -93.17
CA LEU A 1027 -48.71 18.67 -92.18
C LEU A 1027 -47.28 18.83 -92.73
N ALA A 1028 -46.28 18.80 -91.86
CA ALA A 1028 -44.88 18.74 -92.26
C ALA A 1028 -44.46 17.28 -92.49
N LEU A 1029 -44.35 16.52 -91.40
CA LEU A 1029 -43.97 15.11 -91.43
C LEU A 1029 -44.75 14.31 -90.38
N LEU A 1030 -45.26 13.15 -90.75
CA LEU A 1030 -45.86 12.19 -89.84
C LEU A 1030 -45.14 10.84 -89.98
N LEU A 1031 -44.59 10.32 -88.88
CA LEU A 1031 -44.08 8.95 -88.81
C LEU A 1031 -45.22 8.01 -88.38
N ALA A 1032 -45.83 7.35 -89.35
CA ALA A 1032 -46.90 6.38 -89.15
C ALA A 1032 -46.36 4.97 -88.89
N HIS A 1033 -46.75 4.38 -87.76
CA HIS A 1033 -46.39 3.01 -87.38
C HIS A 1033 -47.33 1.99 -88.06
N THR A 1034 -46.92 1.44 -89.21
CA THR A 1034 -47.76 0.55 -90.02
C THR A 1034 -47.37 -0.93 -89.94
N SER A 1035 -48.34 -1.81 -90.24
CA SER A 1035 -48.22 -3.27 -90.08
C SER A 1035 -47.23 -3.99 -91.01
N GLU A 1036 -46.62 -3.29 -91.98
CA GLU A 1036 -45.62 -3.87 -92.91
C GLU A 1036 -44.24 -3.24 -92.70
N ALA A 1037 -44.18 -1.91 -92.66
CA ALA A 1037 -42.97 -1.12 -92.43
C ALA A 1037 -43.35 0.24 -91.81
N PRO A 1038 -42.45 0.89 -91.05
CA PRO A 1038 -42.63 2.29 -90.66
C PRO A 1038 -42.79 3.15 -91.93
N SER A 1039 -43.75 4.06 -91.91
CA SER A 1039 -44.13 4.88 -93.07
C SER A 1039 -44.07 6.36 -92.75
N PHE A 1040 -43.27 7.12 -93.48
CA PHE A 1040 -43.26 8.56 -93.40
C PHE A 1040 -44.26 9.16 -94.38
N VAL A 1041 -45.05 10.12 -93.90
CA VAL A 1041 -45.97 10.92 -94.72
C VAL A 1041 -45.47 12.35 -94.72
N ALA A 1042 -44.97 12.81 -95.86
CA ALA A 1042 -44.56 14.19 -96.07
C ALA A 1042 -45.73 15.00 -96.66
N GLY A 1043 -46.10 16.08 -95.98
CA GLY A 1043 -47.20 16.97 -96.37
C GLY A 1043 -46.71 18.32 -96.91
N ALA A 1044 -47.66 19.22 -97.20
CA ALA A 1044 -47.40 20.51 -97.83
C ALA A 1044 -46.29 21.34 -97.13
N LEU A 1045 -46.24 21.31 -95.79
CA LEU A 1045 -45.35 22.18 -95.00
C LEU A 1045 -43.87 21.74 -94.99
N LEU A 1046 -43.58 20.55 -95.55
CA LEU A 1046 -42.22 20.03 -95.76
C LEU A 1046 -41.84 20.01 -97.24
N LEU A 1047 -42.82 19.86 -98.13
CA LEU A 1047 -42.61 19.77 -99.59
C LEU A 1047 -42.40 21.13 -100.27
N ASP A 1048 -42.87 22.23 -99.66
CA ASP A 1048 -42.68 23.58 -100.18
C ASP A 1048 -41.48 24.30 -99.52
N GLY A 1049 -40.70 25.03 -100.32
CA GLY A 1049 -39.68 26.00 -99.89
C GLY A 1049 -38.43 25.52 -99.14
N ARG A 1050 -38.34 24.25 -98.69
CA ARG A 1050 -37.25 23.78 -97.80
C ARG A 1050 -35.91 23.51 -98.49
N SER A 1051 -34.82 23.88 -97.81
CA SER A 1051 -33.44 23.58 -98.22
C SER A 1051 -32.98 22.17 -97.85
N GLU A 1052 -31.94 21.66 -98.53
CA GLU A 1052 -31.29 20.37 -98.23
C GLU A 1052 -30.93 20.19 -96.75
N LEU A 1053 -30.51 21.28 -96.08
CA LEU A 1053 -30.05 21.26 -94.69
C LEU A 1053 -31.21 21.26 -93.68
N GLU A 1054 -32.30 21.99 -93.94
CA GLU A 1054 -33.54 21.89 -93.15
C GLU A 1054 -34.18 20.51 -93.28
N LEU A 1055 -34.28 20.00 -94.53
CA LEU A 1055 -34.74 18.65 -94.80
C LEU A 1055 -33.86 17.64 -94.06
N SER A 1056 -32.53 17.81 -94.06
CA SER A 1056 -31.63 16.95 -93.32
C SER A 1056 -31.90 16.96 -91.81
N PHE A 1057 -32.06 18.15 -91.20
CA PHE A 1057 -32.36 18.26 -89.76
C PHE A 1057 -33.70 17.60 -89.40
N ILE A 1058 -34.77 17.88 -90.13
CA ILE A 1058 -36.12 17.36 -89.87
C ILE A 1058 -36.17 15.85 -90.06
N LEU A 1059 -35.65 15.35 -91.19
CA LEU A 1059 -35.68 13.93 -91.52
C LEU A 1059 -34.78 13.10 -90.60
N ALA A 1060 -33.57 13.58 -90.27
CA ALA A 1060 -32.63 12.84 -89.42
C ALA A 1060 -33.17 12.65 -87.99
N ARG A 1061 -33.81 13.69 -87.42
CA ARG A 1061 -34.50 13.62 -86.12
C ARG A 1061 -35.55 12.52 -86.10
N GLN A 1062 -36.42 12.47 -87.11
CA GLN A 1062 -37.51 11.49 -87.14
C GLN A 1062 -37.04 10.08 -87.53
N LEU A 1063 -36.00 9.96 -88.37
CA LEU A 1063 -35.35 8.68 -88.67
C LEU A 1063 -34.62 8.08 -87.46
N ALA A 1064 -34.13 8.89 -86.51
CA ALA A 1064 -33.54 8.37 -85.28
C ALA A 1064 -34.51 7.46 -84.50
N PHE A 1065 -35.82 7.75 -84.53
CA PHE A 1065 -36.85 6.91 -83.90
C PHE A 1065 -37.14 5.59 -84.64
N LEU A 1066 -36.39 5.25 -85.70
CA LEU A 1066 -36.38 3.90 -86.27
C LEU A 1066 -35.28 2.99 -85.70
N ARG A 1067 -34.36 3.53 -84.90
CA ARG A 1067 -33.35 2.72 -84.17
C ARG A 1067 -34.06 1.93 -83.07
N PRO A 1068 -33.85 0.60 -82.91
CA PRO A 1068 -34.63 -0.23 -81.98
C PRO A 1068 -34.69 0.30 -80.54
N ALA A 1069 -33.59 0.88 -80.05
CA ALA A 1069 -33.52 1.50 -78.72
C ALA A 1069 -34.50 2.67 -78.53
N LEU A 1070 -34.74 3.45 -79.58
CA LEU A 1070 -35.60 4.64 -79.57
C LEU A 1070 -37.02 4.35 -80.11
N PHE A 1071 -37.22 3.22 -80.79
CA PHE A 1071 -38.43 2.92 -81.56
C PHE A 1071 -39.72 2.97 -80.73
N LEU A 1072 -39.70 2.47 -79.50
CA LEU A 1072 -40.89 2.43 -78.64
C LEU A 1072 -41.38 3.81 -78.21
N ARG A 1073 -40.52 4.83 -78.23
CA ARG A 1073 -40.90 6.23 -77.97
C ARG A 1073 -41.77 6.83 -79.09
N ASN A 1074 -41.72 6.24 -80.30
CA ASN A 1074 -42.57 6.59 -81.44
C ASN A 1074 -43.76 5.63 -81.60
N ALA A 1075 -43.56 4.32 -81.37
CA ALA A 1075 -44.62 3.32 -81.51
C ALA A 1075 -45.66 3.31 -80.36
N LEU A 1076 -45.41 4.07 -79.29
CA LEU A 1076 -46.30 4.24 -78.13
C LEU A 1076 -46.58 5.73 -77.89
N ASN A 1077 -47.83 6.06 -77.56
CA ASN A 1077 -48.31 7.44 -77.53
C ASN A 1077 -48.19 8.12 -76.15
N ALA A 1078 -47.65 7.43 -75.12
CA ALA A 1078 -47.51 7.96 -73.77
C ALA A 1078 -46.39 7.28 -72.98
N PRO A 1079 -45.64 7.99 -72.11
CA PRO A 1079 -44.63 7.40 -71.23
C PRO A 1079 -45.14 6.27 -70.31
N SER A 1080 -46.42 6.31 -69.92
CA SER A 1080 -47.06 5.25 -69.12
C SER A 1080 -47.16 3.91 -69.87
N GLN A 1081 -47.15 3.92 -71.21
CA GLN A 1081 -47.12 2.70 -72.02
C GLN A 1081 -45.71 2.09 -72.05
N LEU A 1082 -44.65 2.90 -72.02
CA LEU A 1082 -43.27 2.42 -71.83
C LEU A 1082 -43.06 1.81 -70.44
N LEU A 1083 -43.65 2.40 -69.39
CA LEU A 1083 -43.68 1.79 -68.05
C LEU A 1083 -44.37 0.42 -68.09
N ALA A 1084 -45.50 0.30 -68.79
CA ALA A 1084 -46.17 -0.99 -68.98
C ALA A 1084 -45.29 -2.01 -69.74
N VAL A 1085 -44.44 -1.59 -70.68
CA VAL A 1085 -43.46 -2.48 -71.33
C VAL A 1085 -42.37 -2.93 -70.36
N LEU A 1086 -41.74 -2.03 -69.59
CA LEU A 1086 -40.70 -2.43 -68.62
C LEU A 1086 -41.27 -3.35 -67.52
N LEU A 1087 -42.46 -3.05 -66.99
CA LEU A 1087 -43.13 -3.93 -66.03
C LEU A 1087 -43.54 -5.28 -66.64
N ALA A 1088 -43.93 -5.31 -67.92
CA ALA A 1088 -44.20 -6.56 -68.63
C ALA A 1088 -42.93 -7.41 -68.86
N VAL A 1089 -41.78 -6.76 -69.06
CA VAL A 1089 -40.47 -7.43 -69.11
C VAL A 1089 -40.07 -7.95 -67.73
N ARG A 1090 -40.33 -7.20 -66.65
CA ARG A 1090 -40.09 -7.64 -65.27
C ARG A 1090 -40.92 -8.88 -64.90
N ASP A 1091 -42.21 -8.91 -65.26
CA ASP A 1091 -43.08 -10.07 -65.01
C ASP A 1091 -42.58 -11.35 -65.69
N LEU A 1092 -41.82 -11.27 -66.80
CA LEU A 1092 -41.24 -12.45 -67.47
C LEU A 1092 -40.43 -13.31 -66.49
N PHE A 1093 -39.64 -12.65 -65.64
CA PHE A 1093 -38.66 -13.27 -64.73
C PHE A 1093 -39.09 -13.23 -63.25
N ALA A 1094 -39.89 -12.24 -62.85
CA ALA A 1094 -40.36 -12.03 -61.49
C ALA A 1094 -41.90 -11.89 -61.46
N ALA A 1095 -42.59 -13.02 -61.54
CA ALA A 1095 -44.04 -13.08 -61.49
C ALA A 1095 -44.56 -12.57 -60.13
N GLY A 1096 -45.52 -11.63 -60.17
CA GLY A 1096 -46.09 -11.02 -58.95
C GLY A 1096 -45.37 -9.75 -58.46
N ALA A 1097 -44.58 -9.09 -59.31
CA ALA A 1097 -44.11 -7.73 -59.04
C ALA A 1097 -45.29 -6.74 -58.84
N ASP A 1098 -45.11 -5.72 -58.00
CA ASP A 1098 -46.10 -4.66 -57.82
C ASP A 1098 -46.29 -3.86 -59.12
N VAL A 1099 -47.48 -3.98 -59.70
CA VAL A 1099 -47.89 -3.30 -60.93
C VAL A 1099 -49.05 -2.34 -60.61
N PRO A 1100 -48.98 -1.05 -60.99
CA PRO A 1100 -50.09 -0.12 -60.81
C PRO A 1100 -51.40 -0.65 -61.40
N ARG A 1101 -52.50 -0.56 -60.63
CA ARG A 1101 -53.80 -1.19 -60.96
C ARG A 1101 -54.30 -0.82 -62.35
N ASP A 1102 -54.05 0.40 -62.80
CA ASP A 1102 -54.47 0.92 -64.10
C ASP A 1102 -53.68 0.31 -65.28
N LEU A 1103 -52.42 -0.06 -65.04
CA LEU A 1103 -51.54 -0.70 -66.04
C LEU A 1103 -51.61 -2.22 -66.03
N ALA A 1104 -52.07 -2.85 -64.93
CA ALA A 1104 -52.06 -4.30 -64.74
C ALA A 1104 -52.63 -5.11 -65.94
N ARG A 1105 -53.74 -4.65 -66.54
CA ARG A 1105 -54.31 -5.31 -67.73
C ARG A 1105 -53.40 -5.25 -68.95
N GLN A 1106 -52.70 -4.13 -69.17
CA GLN A 1106 -51.78 -3.94 -70.29
C GLN A 1106 -50.49 -4.76 -70.05
N VAL A 1107 -49.95 -4.71 -68.83
CA VAL A 1107 -48.76 -5.48 -68.43
C VAL A 1107 -48.96 -6.98 -68.65
N THR A 1108 -50.05 -7.58 -68.18
CA THR A 1108 -50.33 -9.01 -68.40
C THR A 1108 -50.50 -9.37 -69.87
N GLN A 1109 -51.08 -8.49 -70.69
CA GLN A 1109 -51.23 -8.71 -72.14
C GLN A 1109 -49.89 -8.64 -72.86
N LEU A 1110 -49.07 -7.63 -72.55
CA LEU A 1110 -47.72 -7.45 -73.11
C LEU A 1110 -46.79 -8.59 -72.67
N ALA A 1111 -46.76 -8.97 -71.39
CA ALA A 1111 -45.95 -10.08 -70.90
C ALA A 1111 -46.30 -11.40 -71.59
N LYS A 1112 -47.59 -11.65 -71.83
CA LYS A 1112 -48.06 -12.83 -72.60
C LYS A 1112 -47.64 -12.79 -74.08
N ALA A 1113 -47.60 -11.61 -74.71
CA ALA A 1113 -47.10 -11.45 -76.07
C ALA A 1113 -45.56 -11.67 -76.13
N LEU A 1114 -44.82 -11.05 -75.21
CA LEU A 1114 -43.36 -11.19 -75.09
C LEU A 1114 -42.95 -12.65 -74.85
N ARG A 1115 -43.58 -13.36 -73.91
CA ARG A 1115 -43.35 -14.81 -73.68
C ARG A 1115 -43.64 -15.69 -74.91
N ARG A 1116 -44.45 -15.23 -75.87
CA ARG A 1116 -44.83 -15.99 -77.07
C ARG A 1116 -43.93 -15.72 -78.28
N HIS A 1117 -43.34 -14.52 -78.36
CA HIS A 1117 -42.71 -14.02 -79.59
C HIS A 1117 -41.22 -13.67 -79.44
N LEU A 1118 -40.65 -13.60 -78.23
CA LEU A 1118 -39.21 -13.48 -78.04
C LEU A 1118 -38.50 -14.84 -78.22
N HIS A 1119 -37.31 -14.81 -78.83
CA HIS A 1119 -36.43 -15.98 -78.96
C HIS A 1119 -35.74 -16.30 -77.61
N PRO A 1120 -35.43 -17.56 -77.27
CA PRO A 1120 -34.78 -17.91 -75.99
C PRO A 1120 -33.52 -17.11 -75.68
N ALA A 1121 -32.65 -16.86 -76.66
CA ALA A 1121 -31.45 -16.03 -76.47
C ALA A 1121 -31.77 -14.55 -76.12
N GLN A 1122 -32.91 -14.01 -76.57
CA GLN A 1122 -33.35 -12.66 -76.18
C GLN A 1122 -33.88 -12.65 -74.74
N LEU A 1123 -34.52 -13.74 -74.29
CA LEU A 1123 -34.94 -13.91 -72.91
C LEU A 1123 -33.73 -14.04 -71.97
N GLU A 1124 -32.67 -14.72 -72.39
CA GLU A 1124 -31.40 -14.79 -71.64
C GLU A 1124 -30.73 -13.41 -71.51
N GLN A 1125 -30.63 -12.65 -72.62
CA GLN A 1125 -30.12 -11.27 -72.60
C GLN A 1125 -30.94 -10.34 -71.69
N LEU A 1126 -32.28 -10.42 -71.75
CA LEU A 1126 -33.16 -9.65 -70.86
C LEU A 1126 -32.99 -10.08 -69.39
N GLY A 1127 -32.81 -11.37 -69.11
CA GLY A 1127 -32.55 -11.88 -67.76
C GLY A 1127 -31.27 -11.32 -67.13
N GLY A 1128 -30.25 -11.01 -67.95
CA GLY A 1128 -29.03 -10.32 -67.50
C GLY A 1128 -29.20 -8.81 -67.28
N LEU A 1129 -30.06 -8.14 -68.05
CA LEU A 1129 -30.27 -6.69 -68.00
C LEU A 1129 -31.31 -6.25 -66.95
N VAL A 1130 -32.39 -7.01 -66.78
CA VAL A 1130 -33.51 -6.69 -65.86
C VAL A 1130 -33.07 -6.44 -64.41
N PRO A 1131 -32.12 -7.19 -63.82
CA PRO A 1131 -31.62 -6.92 -62.47
C PRO A 1131 -30.77 -5.64 -62.35
N GLN A 1132 -30.24 -5.11 -63.47
CA GLN A 1132 -29.35 -3.93 -63.47
C GLN A 1132 -30.11 -2.60 -63.57
N LEU A 1133 -31.42 -2.64 -63.81
CA LEU A 1133 -32.28 -1.46 -63.90
C LEU A 1133 -32.52 -0.85 -62.51
N PRO A 1134 -32.52 0.49 -62.38
CA PRO A 1134 -32.72 1.19 -61.11
C PRO A 1134 -34.22 1.25 -60.77
N TRP A 1135 -34.82 0.11 -60.40
CA TRP A 1135 -36.27 -0.04 -60.23
C TRP A 1135 -36.93 0.94 -59.25
N GLU A 1136 -36.18 1.47 -58.28
CA GLU A 1136 -36.65 2.44 -57.28
C GLU A 1136 -36.54 3.91 -57.74
N SER A 1137 -35.72 4.20 -58.75
CA SER A 1137 -35.45 5.54 -59.30
C SER A 1137 -35.61 5.58 -60.83
N LEU A 1138 -36.56 4.80 -61.34
CA LEU A 1138 -36.77 4.54 -62.76
C LEU A 1138 -37.47 5.71 -63.48
N ASP A 1139 -36.72 6.75 -63.86
CA ASP A 1139 -37.29 7.90 -64.57
C ASP A 1139 -37.44 7.68 -66.09
N ILE A 1140 -38.62 7.17 -66.46
CA ILE A 1140 -39.03 6.97 -67.86
C ILE A 1140 -39.38 8.30 -68.54
N LEU A 1141 -39.71 9.36 -67.79
CA LEU A 1141 -39.98 10.68 -68.36
C LEU A 1141 -38.68 11.39 -68.73
N ALA A 1142 -37.64 11.31 -67.90
CA ALA A 1142 -36.29 11.72 -68.27
C ALA A 1142 -35.81 10.95 -69.52
N TRP A 1143 -35.97 9.61 -69.54
CA TRP A 1143 -35.60 8.81 -70.73
C TRP A 1143 -36.38 9.24 -71.99
N TRP A 1144 -37.71 9.45 -71.89
CA TRP A 1144 -38.56 9.92 -73.00
C TRP A 1144 -38.08 11.27 -73.57
N ASN A 1145 -37.78 12.23 -72.70
CA ASN A 1145 -37.31 13.55 -73.13
C ASN A 1145 -35.85 13.53 -73.60
N ALA A 1146 -35.01 12.66 -73.03
CA ALA A 1146 -33.64 12.45 -73.50
C ALA A 1146 -33.60 11.86 -74.92
N CYS A 1147 -34.61 11.06 -75.32
CA CYS A 1147 -34.76 10.59 -76.71
C CYS A 1147 -35.02 11.72 -77.71
N GLU A 1148 -35.72 12.79 -77.33
CA GLU A 1148 -35.86 14.01 -78.14
C GLU A 1148 -34.51 14.73 -78.29
N LEU A 1149 -33.75 14.89 -77.20
CA LEU A 1149 -32.41 15.52 -77.25
C LEU A 1149 -31.40 14.68 -78.07
N THR A 1150 -31.42 13.36 -77.96
CA THR A 1150 -30.63 12.46 -78.82
C THR A 1150 -30.99 12.64 -80.30
N ALA A 1151 -32.28 12.75 -80.63
CA ALA A 1151 -32.71 13.02 -82.01
C ALA A 1151 -32.27 14.41 -82.50
N ASP A 1152 -32.36 15.45 -81.66
CA ASP A 1152 -31.88 16.80 -81.98
C ASP A 1152 -30.37 16.81 -82.26
N ARG A 1153 -29.56 16.13 -81.43
CA ARG A 1153 -28.10 15.95 -81.63
C ARG A 1153 -27.78 15.28 -82.97
N VAL A 1154 -28.53 14.24 -83.33
CA VAL A 1154 -28.43 13.56 -84.64
C VAL A 1154 -28.80 14.51 -85.79
N GLY A 1155 -29.84 15.33 -85.62
CA GLY A 1155 -30.21 16.37 -86.57
C GLY A 1155 -29.09 17.39 -86.79
N LEU A 1156 -28.53 17.94 -85.72
CA LEU A 1156 -27.44 18.93 -85.77
C LEU A 1156 -26.17 18.36 -86.40
N LEU A 1157 -25.77 17.14 -86.03
CA LEU A 1157 -24.58 16.47 -86.58
C LEU A 1157 -24.64 16.37 -88.11
N LEU A 1158 -25.84 16.14 -88.67
CA LEU A 1158 -26.03 15.88 -90.09
C LEU A 1158 -26.40 17.13 -90.91
N CYS A 1159 -27.07 18.13 -90.34
CA CYS A 1159 -27.23 19.43 -91.02
C CYS A 1159 -25.97 20.31 -90.91
N GLY A 1160 -25.18 20.15 -89.85
CA GLY A 1160 -23.91 20.86 -89.65
C GLY A 1160 -24.05 22.37 -89.44
N ASP A 1161 -25.21 22.88 -89.02
CA ASP A 1161 -25.44 24.32 -88.78
C ASP A 1161 -26.33 24.53 -87.54
N LEU A 1162 -25.75 25.09 -86.48
CA LEU A 1162 -26.42 25.34 -85.20
C LEU A 1162 -27.51 26.42 -85.28
N GLU A 1163 -27.30 27.48 -86.07
CA GLU A 1163 -28.32 28.52 -86.26
C GLU A 1163 -29.51 27.96 -87.06
N LEU A 1164 -29.25 27.11 -88.06
CA LEU A 1164 -30.29 26.46 -88.84
C LEU A 1164 -31.05 25.42 -88.01
N ALA A 1165 -30.35 24.61 -87.21
CA ALA A 1165 -30.97 23.67 -86.28
C ALA A 1165 -31.89 24.39 -85.27
N ALA A 1166 -31.40 25.47 -84.65
CA ALA A 1166 -32.16 26.27 -83.69
C ALA A 1166 -33.40 26.93 -84.32
N THR A 1167 -33.25 27.55 -85.50
CA THR A 1167 -34.39 28.17 -86.21
C THR A 1167 -35.40 27.14 -86.74
N THR A 1168 -34.96 25.96 -87.17
CA THR A 1168 -35.84 24.87 -87.59
C THR A 1168 -36.61 24.29 -86.38
N LEU A 1169 -35.94 24.13 -85.24
CA LEU A 1169 -36.56 23.68 -83.99
C LEU A 1169 -37.54 24.72 -83.42
N ALA A 1170 -37.27 26.01 -83.59
CA ALA A 1170 -38.20 27.08 -83.20
C ALA A 1170 -39.49 27.10 -84.04
N ALA A 1171 -39.45 26.59 -85.28
CA ALA A 1171 -40.61 26.48 -86.15
C ALA A 1171 -41.50 25.24 -85.85
N ASP A 1172 -40.92 24.19 -85.27
CA ASP A 1172 -41.65 23.01 -84.76
C ASP A 1172 -40.96 22.49 -83.47
N PRO A 1173 -41.32 23.05 -82.29
CA PRO A 1173 -40.67 22.72 -81.02
C PRO A 1173 -41.07 21.33 -80.47
N GLY A 1174 -42.06 20.67 -81.09
CA GLY A 1174 -42.60 19.39 -80.63
C GLY A 1174 -43.33 19.47 -79.28
N ALA A 1175 -43.66 18.30 -78.73
CA ALA A 1175 -44.37 18.14 -77.44
C ALA A 1175 -43.47 17.45 -76.40
N GLY A 1176 -42.28 18.02 -76.17
CA GLY A 1176 -41.34 17.60 -75.12
C GLY A 1176 -41.55 18.37 -73.81
N ALA A 1177 -40.91 17.91 -72.72
CA ALA A 1177 -40.94 18.62 -71.43
C ALA A 1177 -39.88 19.73 -71.30
N PHE A 1178 -38.82 19.69 -72.11
CA PHE A 1178 -37.82 20.76 -72.18
C PHE A 1178 -38.37 21.95 -72.98
N SER A 1179 -38.07 23.16 -72.51
CA SER A 1179 -38.31 24.40 -73.25
C SER A 1179 -37.45 24.48 -74.52
N LEU A 1180 -37.87 25.32 -75.47
CA LEU A 1180 -37.12 25.56 -76.71
C LEU A 1180 -35.68 26.04 -76.42
N ASP A 1181 -35.51 26.94 -75.45
CA ASP A 1181 -34.21 27.50 -75.09
C ASP A 1181 -33.27 26.46 -74.47
N GLU A 1182 -33.78 25.54 -73.63
CA GLU A 1182 -33.00 24.42 -73.08
C GLU A 1182 -32.55 23.44 -74.18
N ARG A 1183 -33.42 23.13 -75.15
CA ARG A 1183 -33.07 22.27 -76.29
C ARG A 1183 -31.99 22.91 -77.16
N ILE A 1184 -32.10 24.22 -77.42
CA ILE A 1184 -31.09 24.98 -78.17
C ILE A 1184 -29.76 25.07 -77.40
N ALA A 1185 -29.79 25.28 -76.09
CA ALA A 1185 -28.60 25.25 -75.25
C ALA A 1185 -27.91 23.87 -75.28
N GLN A 1186 -28.66 22.77 -75.21
CA GLN A 1186 -28.14 21.41 -75.34
C GLN A 1186 -27.54 21.10 -76.73
N LEU A 1187 -28.07 21.71 -77.78
CA LEU A 1187 -27.46 21.66 -79.11
C LEU A 1187 -26.12 22.42 -79.15
N GLY A 1188 -26.03 23.58 -78.48
CA GLY A 1188 -24.79 24.33 -78.32
C GLY A 1188 -23.72 23.57 -77.52
N GLU A 1189 -24.10 23.03 -76.35
CA GLU A 1189 -23.23 22.20 -75.50
C GLU A 1189 -22.69 20.99 -76.28
N PHE A 1190 -23.56 20.26 -76.98
CA PHE A 1190 -23.14 19.15 -77.83
C PHE A 1190 -22.16 19.60 -78.92
N MET A 1191 -22.40 20.75 -79.58
CA MET A 1191 -21.55 21.23 -80.68
C MET A 1191 -20.08 21.45 -80.27
N VAL A 1192 -19.81 21.82 -79.02
CA VAL A 1192 -18.44 22.01 -78.48
C VAL A 1192 -17.92 20.82 -77.68
N SER A 1193 -18.69 19.73 -77.58
CA SER A 1193 -18.30 18.51 -76.90
C SER A 1193 -17.30 17.67 -77.72
N GLU A 1194 -16.41 16.95 -77.04
CA GLU A 1194 -15.51 16.01 -77.73
C GLU A 1194 -16.26 14.92 -78.51
N SER A 1195 -17.44 14.51 -78.04
CA SER A 1195 -18.24 13.52 -78.75
C SER A 1195 -18.71 14.03 -80.11
N CYS A 1196 -19.09 15.32 -80.23
CA CYS A 1196 -19.35 15.92 -81.52
C CYS A 1196 -18.09 15.96 -82.39
N PHE A 1197 -16.93 16.34 -81.84
CA PHE A 1197 -15.67 16.36 -82.60
C PHE A 1197 -15.31 14.97 -83.14
N ARG A 1198 -15.36 13.92 -82.28
CA ARG A 1198 -15.15 12.51 -82.68
C ARG A 1198 -16.17 12.04 -83.71
N LEU A 1199 -17.45 12.41 -83.57
CA LEU A 1199 -18.50 12.05 -84.53
C LEU A 1199 -18.31 12.71 -85.90
N ARG A 1200 -17.91 13.99 -85.93
CA ARG A 1200 -17.62 14.73 -87.16
C ARG A 1200 -16.40 14.14 -87.87
N GLU A 1201 -15.36 13.76 -87.13
CA GLU A 1201 -14.18 13.07 -87.65
C GLU A 1201 -14.53 11.68 -88.21
N LEU A 1202 -15.22 10.83 -87.43
CA LEU A 1202 -15.63 9.48 -87.83
C LEU A 1202 -16.52 9.47 -89.09
N LEU A 1203 -17.37 10.48 -89.27
CA LEU A 1203 -18.21 10.62 -90.46
C LEU A 1203 -17.50 11.32 -91.63
N GLY A 1204 -16.30 11.87 -91.46
CA GLY A 1204 -15.61 12.64 -92.48
C GLY A 1204 -16.31 13.97 -92.82
N LEU A 1205 -16.96 14.58 -91.82
CA LEU A 1205 -17.67 15.87 -91.89
C LEU A 1205 -16.80 17.06 -91.41
N THR A 1206 -15.53 16.79 -91.09
CA THR A 1206 -14.56 17.78 -90.61
C THR A 1206 -14.14 18.77 -91.70
N ILE A 1207 -13.84 19.99 -91.28
CA ILE A 1207 -13.24 21.03 -92.12
C ILE A 1207 -11.76 20.67 -92.36
N GLU A 1208 -11.49 19.99 -93.47
CA GLU A 1208 -10.14 19.85 -94.01
C GLU A 1208 -9.55 21.23 -94.32
N ALA A 1209 -8.26 21.42 -94.02
CA ALA A 1209 -7.55 22.68 -94.24
C ALA A 1209 -7.37 22.94 -95.76
N GLN A 1210 -8.35 23.61 -96.37
CA GLN A 1210 -8.24 24.10 -97.74
C GLN A 1210 -7.02 25.03 -97.85
N GLY A 1211 -6.13 24.72 -98.80
CA GLY A 1211 -4.87 25.44 -99.02
C GLY A 1211 -5.06 26.96 -99.12
N ALA A 1212 -4.06 27.68 -98.61
CA ALA A 1212 -4.07 29.14 -98.43
C ALA A 1212 -4.25 29.94 -99.73
#